data_AF-A0A6C0D9X0-F1
#
_entry.id   AF-A0A6C0D9X0-F1
#
_cell.length_a   1.000
_cell.length_b   1.000
_cell.length_c   1.000
_cell.angle_alpha   90.00
_cell.angle_beta   90.00
_cell.angle_gamma   90.00
#
_symmetry.space_group_name_H-M   'P 1'
#
loop_
_entity.id
_entity.type
_entity.pdbx_description
1 polymer ?
#
loop_
_entity_poly.entity_id
_entity_poly.type
_entity_poly.pdbx_seq_one_letter_code
_entity_poly.pdbx_strand_id
1 'polypeptide(L)'
;MTHNIQEEIDKLIHLSFSQSAILHEHLFSSYHQFVEEIIPYCLKQEQNYFFDNIDGPLIHFHGFKCENIRIKPATFDNDNEIKFPSEARKNHLNYFASIIVDIKQYVETLNVLTGDKTIKEVYSENNIAIGNIPIMIKSKYCSTYIKKDNHGECKYDQGGYFLVNGQEKIVMSIEKMVDNKCLVFTKKDSSYENGIIYSVQINSRKNDWSDNLQIATIRNRKDGVISLTSSQLVDVPIFILMRALGLESDQDIIANIVYNFEDTSMLNFLRPSMIFSQDEEGNPIKTREEAINYLINKLNKTKRISQTDEVLAKKQKIMIIEKILRQDLLQHLGNDIPKKRAFIGMMINKLLLVMLNKADPDDRDALHNKRVETPGILLGQLFRQNWKKMLSEIGKLFRKKNQSDINPINVISQIKATTIEQGIKTALATGVWGMNRTKNGVAQSLQRLSWIQSQSYFRRVLSPAGDAATAGVTSIRHVNNNQYNFLCVAGDTEVLLSDNTIKLMKNIQDDDTVLTVNPDTLELEPSKIHTLFNKMPNKLFELITTSDHIIKATGDHPFLVSTNDGNQWKNLNELVNNDILIMLNNKLDYFFTNILSIKEIPVEPVYDFTTYSDNHSFVASSFVTHNCPVETPEGAKIGIVKSISMMASVTCQNNSQEKVLDTIMNTFTTIKHPADINPLEMNTYVKIFINGNWVGVVKTGNSLDIYNALKEKRKENIIDKYTSILFDYDRKEIKIYFDGGRLIRPLLIVKDNELNFSPSIIKALDEELLKPDIHKGWKRFISKYNNIVEYEDIESCNFLMIANNVDKLKESIDNSHTKVEYTDSTKINRYGDYRWLKYTHCEFAGWVMLGTTAANIPFLNHDYATKSIVHFSQAKQTIGIYLTSYKDRMDISQVLYHPQVPLAQTKAMKYNNFLDMPYGENAIVAIMCYTGFNQEDSLVVNQSAIDRGIFRADSIKKFHSEIVKNPSTSQDDIFTKPDPNKVTGMKQGNYTKLNDQGFAPEETEIFNNDIIIGKVSPIQPTGNNNKVYKDNSEQFKSNVDGVIDRVHTGIYNAEGYEMYNVRVRMERVPIIGDKFSNRHG
;
A
#
# COMPACT_ATOMS: atom_id res chain seq x y z
N MET A 1 8.08 -15.52 -43.10
CA MET A 1 6.86 -15.27 -42.30
C MET A 1 7.27 -14.38 -41.14
N THR A 2 6.76 -13.15 -41.06
CA THR A 2 6.98 -12.28 -39.91
C THR A 2 6.13 -12.78 -38.75
N HIS A 3 6.76 -13.46 -37.79
CA HIS A 3 6.10 -14.01 -36.62
C HIS A 3 5.61 -12.88 -35.70
N ASN A 4 4.34 -12.88 -35.32
CA ASN A 4 3.74 -11.80 -34.55
C ASN A 4 4.05 -11.94 -33.05
N ILE A 5 5.18 -11.39 -32.61
CA ILE A 5 5.63 -11.41 -31.20
C ILE A 5 4.53 -10.91 -30.23
N GLN A 6 3.68 -9.97 -30.66
CA GLN A 6 2.60 -9.44 -29.81
C GLN A 6 1.53 -10.50 -29.47
N GLU A 7 1.31 -11.47 -30.36
CA GLU A 7 0.39 -12.60 -30.13
C GLU A 7 0.93 -13.55 -29.06
N GLU A 8 2.23 -13.83 -29.08
CA GLU A 8 2.90 -14.66 -28.06
C GLU A 8 2.93 -13.96 -26.69
N ILE A 9 3.04 -12.63 -26.66
CA ILE A 9 2.86 -11.85 -25.43
C ILE A 9 1.42 -11.93 -24.93
N ASP A 10 0.41 -11.83 -25.79
CA ASP A 10 -1.01 -11.99 -25.41
C ASP A 10 -1.31 -13.39 -24.84
N LYS A 11 -0.73 -14.45 -25.42
CA LYS A 11 -0.77 -15.82 -24.87
C LYS A 11 -0.13 -15.90 -23.49
N LEU A 12 1.03 -15.26 -23.30
CA LEU A 12 1.75 -15.23 -22.03
C LEU A 12 0.98 -14.45 -20.95
N ILE A 13 0.35 -13.33 -21.32
CA ILE A 13 -0.61 -12.60 -20.47
C ILE A 13 -1.78 -13.51 -20.07
N HIS A 14 -2.36 -14.24 -21.02
CA HIS A 14 -3.46 -15.17 -20.72
C HIS A 14 -3.03 -16.25 -19.72
N LEU A 15 -1.86 -16.85 -19.89
CA LEU A 15 -1.32 -17.85 -18.97
C LEU A 15 -1.12 -17.25 -17.55
N SER A 16 -0.61 -16.02 -17.46
CA SER A 16 -0.44 -15.31 -16.18
C SER A 16 -1.76 -15.09 -15.45
N PHE A 17 -2.77 -14.54 -16.14
CA PHE A 17 -4.08 -14.27 -15.55
C PHE A 17 -4.95 -15.51 -15.33
N SER A 18 -4.59 -16.66 -15.90
CA SER A 18 -5.31 -17.93 -15.66
C SER A 18 -5.02 -18.54 -14.28
N GLN A 19 -4.02 -18.01 -13.56
CA GLN A 19 -3.71 -18.43 -12.20
C GLN A 19 -4.86 -18.13 -11.24
N SER A 20 -5.14 -19.08 -10.34
CA SER A 20 -6.15 -18.90 -9.30
C SER A 20 -5.82 -17.69 -8.43
N ALA A 21 -6.79 -16.78 -8.28
CA ALA A 21 -6.72 -15.63 -7.39
C ALA A 21 -5.60 -14.59 -7.67
N ILE A 22 -4.95 -14.59 -8.84
CA ILE A 22 -3.76 -13.76 -9.12
C ILE A 22 -3.94 -12.26 -8.83
N LEU A 23 -5.11 -11.68 -9.17
CA LEU A 23 -5.44 -10.28 -8.87
C LEU A 23 -5.49 -9.95 -7.37
N HIS A 24 -5.46 -10.93 -6.46
CA HIS A 24 -5.50 -10.69 -5.01
C HIS A 24 -4.67 -11.75 -4.24
N GLU A 25 -3.73 -12.42 -4.93
CA GLU A 25 -2.85 -13.44 -4.36
C GLU A 25 -2.07 -12.88 -3.16
N HIS A 26 -1.62 -11.62 -3.25
CA HIS A 26 -0.94 -10.92 -2.16
C HIS A 26 -1.74 -10.84 -0.84
N LEU A 27 -3.07 -10.80 -0.88
CA LEU A 27 -3.91 -10.86 0.33
C LEU A 27 -3.83 -12.23 0.98
N PHE A 28 -3.89 -13.29 0.16
CA PHE A 28 -3.81 -14.68 0.61
C PHE A 28 -2.42 -15.06 1.10
N SER A 29 -1.37 -14.74 0.34
CA SER A 29 0.02 -15.02 0.73
C SER A 29 0.37 -14.31 2.04
N SER A 30 -0.05 -13.05 2.20
CA SER A 30 0.10 -12.30 3.46
C SER A 30 -0.63 -12.98 4.62
N TYR A 31 -1.88 -13.42 4.40
CA TYR A 31 -2.64 -14.13 5.43
C TYR A 31 -2.04 -15.50 5.78
N HIS A 32 -1.53 -16.27 4.81
CA HIS A 32 -0.83 -17.52 5.08
C HIS A 32 0.46 -17.27 5.87
N GLN A 33 1.23 -16.24 5.54
CA GLN A 33 2.42 -15.83 6.29
C GLN A 33 2.10 -15.43 7.74
N PHE A 34 0.99 -14.71 8.00
CA PHE A 34 0.50 -14.45 9.35
C PHE A 34 0.27 -15.74 10.15
N VAL A 35 -0.38 -16.71 9.51
CA VAL A 35 -0.79 -17.98 10.13
C VAL A 35 0.37 -18.96 10.33
N GLU A 36 1.26 -19.04 9.35
CA GLU A 36 2.32 -20.06 9.25
C GLU A 36 3.67 -19.61 9.81
N GLU A 37 3.92 -18.29 9.86
CA GLU A 37 5.19 -17.74 10.34
C GLU A 37 5.02 -16.80 11.55
N ILE A 38 4.14 -15.79 11.46
CA ILE A 38 4.07 -14.73 12.48
C ILE A 38 3.52 -15.26 13.81
N ILE A 39 2.43 -16.04 13.78
CA ILE A 39 1.87 -16.68 14.99
C ILE A 39 2.91 -17.63 15.62
N PRO A 40 3.52 -18.58 14.89
CA PRO A 40 4.58 -19.42 15.43
C PRO A 40 5.79 -18.65 15.98
N TYR A 41 6.23 -17.56 15.33
CA TYR A 41 7.31 -16.72 15.84
C TYR A 41 6.95 -16.08 17.17
N CYS A 42 5.78 -15.45 17.29
CA CYS A 42 5.29 -14.84 18.53
C CYS A 42 5.28 -15.84 19.70
N LEU A 43 4.94 -17.10 19.44
CA LEU A 43 4.71 -18.11 20.47
C LEU A 43 5.96 -18.95 20.83
N LYS A 44 6.93 -19.07 19.89
CA LYS A 44 8.16 -19.86 20.05
C LYS A 44 9.43 -19.05 20.23
N GLN A 45 9.58 -17.93 19.52
CA GLN A 45 10.85 -17.22 19.37
C GLN A 45 10.91 -15.90 20.18
N GLU A 46 9.77 -15.25 20.43
CA GLU A 46 9.76 -14.09 21.33
C GLU A 46 9.93 -14.48 22.81
N GLN A 47 10.47 -13.55 23.59
CA GLN A 47 10.57 -13.66 25.04
C GLN A 47 9.17 -13.52 25.69
N ASN A 48 8.50 -14.67 25.84
CA ASN A 48 7.16 -14.80 26.38
C ASN A 48 7.12 -14.81 27.91
N TYR A 49 7.83 -13.86 28.53
CA TYR A 49 7.79 -13.64 29.96
C TYR A 49 6.49 -12.92 30.37
N PHE A 50 5.86 -13.38 31.44
CA PHE A 50 4.73 -12.69 32.06
C PHE A 50 5.11 -11.95 33.35
N PHE A 51 6.21 -12.34 34.01
CA PHE A 51 6.67 -11.70 35.26
C PHE A 51 8.19 -11.80 35.41
N ASP A 52 8.82 -10.71 35.84
CA ASP A 52 10.22 -10.64 36.24
C ASP A 52 10.36 -10.16 37.69
N ASN A 53 11.21 -10.85 38.47
CA ASN A 53 11.57 -10.46 39.84
C ASN A 53 13.11 -10.35 39.98
N ILE A 54 13.55 -9.48 40.89
CA ILE A 54 14.97 -9.28 41.21
C ILE A 54 15.18 -9.64 42.67
N ASP A 55 16.00 -10.64 42.94
CA ASP A 55 16.38 -11.08 44.29
C ASP A 55 17.92 -11.01 44.43
N GLY A 56 18.40 -9.92 45.04
CA GLY A 56 19.83 -9.63 45.15
C GLY A 56 20.55 -9.64 43.79
N PRO A 57 21.53 -10.53 43.57
CA PRO A 57 22.24 -10.67 42.29
C PRO A 57 21.50 -11.54 41.26
N LEU A 58 20.38 -12.18 41.61
CA LEU A 58 19.60 -13.05 40.73
C LEU A 58 18.41 -12.29 40.13
N ILE A 59 18.12 -12.56 38.85
CA ILE A 59 16.90 -12.13 38.18
C ILE A 59 16.14 -13.38 37.73
N HIS A 60 14.91 -13.53 38.21
CA HIS A 60 14.00 -14.63 37.85
C HIS A 60 12.99 -14.14 36.80
N PHE A 61 13.04 -14.74 35.61
CA PHE A 61 12.10 -14.49 34.52
C PHE A 61 11.13 -15.67 34.40
N HIS A 62 9.84 -15.43 34.68
CA HIS A 62 8.78 -16.43 34.54
C HIS A 62 8.08 -16.26 33.20
N GLY A 63 7.98 -17.35 32.44
CA GLY A 63 7.43 -17.31 31.08
C GLY A 63 6.80 -18.61 30.60
N PHE A 64 6.27 -18.56 29.39
CA PHE A 64 5.70 -19.71 28.69
C PHE A 64 6.49 -20.05 27.43
N LYS A 65 6.67 -21.34 27.17
CA LYS A 65 7.20 -21.89 25.92
C LYS A 65 6.10 -22.68 25.23
N CYS A 66 5.79 -22.35 23.97
CA CYS A 66 4.74 -23.03 23.21
C CYS A 66 5.35 -24.00 22.18
N GLU A 67 4.87 -25.24 22.15
CA GLU A 67 5.27 -26.31 21.24
C GLU A 67 4.03 -26.82 20.46
N ASN A 68 4.23 -27.60 19.39
CA ASN A 68 3.17 -28.24 18.59
C ASN A 68 1.95 -27.37 18.19
N ILE A 69 2.20 -26.11 17.84
CA ILE A 69 1.20 -25.12 17.40
C ILE A 69 0.42 -25.67 16.19
N ARG A 70 -0.89 -25.80 16.35
CA ARG A 70 -1.85 -26.31 15.39
C ARG A 70 -3.05 -25.36 15.32
N ILE A 71 -3.76 -25.36 14.20
CA ILE A 71 -4.96 -24.54 14.02
C ILE A 71 -6.11 -25.48 13.73
N LYS A 72 -7.04 -25.55 14.68
CA LYS A 72 -8.29 -26.28 14.51
C LYS A 72 -9.20 -25.44 13.60
N PRO A 73 -9.81 -26.02 12.54
CA PRO A 73 -10.75 -25.31 11.69
C PRO A 73 -11.85 -24.62 12.48
N ALA A 74 -12.52 -23.62 11.88
CA ALA A 74 -13.68 -23.00 12.50
C ALA A 74 -14.77 -24.06 12.73
N THR A 75 -15.15 -24.28 14.00
CA THR A 75 -16.22 -25.20 14.39
C THR A 75 -17.39 -24.46 15.04
N PHE A 76 -18.53 -25.14 15.18
CA PHE A 76 -19.55 -24.76 16.16
C PHE A 76 -19.09 -25.13 17.58
N ASP A 77 -19.60 -24.40 18.57
CA ASP A 77 -19.16 -24.52 19.96
C ASP A 77 -19.74 -25.76 20.66
N ASN A 78 -20.89 -26.26 20.18
CA ASN A 78 -21.61 -27.38 20.79
C ASN A 78 -21.14 -28.76 20.28
N ASP A 79 -20.99 -28.93 18.96
CA ASP A 79 -20.90 -30.27 18.33
C ASP A 79 -19.56 -30.58 17.66
N ASN A 80 -18.56 -29.69 17.75
CA ASN A 80 -17.27 -29.78 17.02
C ASN A 80 -17.38 -29.87 15.48
N GLU A 81 -18.57 -29.75 14.89
CA GLU A 81 -18.77 -29.73 13.44
C GLU A 81 -18.10 -28.51 12.80
N ILE A 82 -17.60 -28.69 11.57
CA ILE A 82 -16.91 -27.62 10.82
C ILE A 82 -17.95 -26.63 10.29
N LYS A 83 -17.85 -25.40 10.77
CA LYS A 83 -18.65 -24.25 10.36
C LYS A 83 -18.28 -23.83 8.95
N PHE A 84 -19.25 -23.54 8.09
CA PHE A 84 -19.05 -22.94 6.76
C PHE A 84 -19.29 -21.42 6.79
N PRO A 85 -18.71 -20.65 5.84
CA PRO A 85 -18.92 -19.20 5.78
C PRO A 85 -20.39 -18.80 5.58
N SER A 86 -21.15 -19.59 4.81
CA SER A 86 -22.58 -19.41 4.57
C SER A 86 -23.40 -19.46 5.86
N GLU A 87 -23.12 -20.42 6.73
CA GLU A 87 -23.74 -20.59 8.05
C GLU A 87 -23.33 -19.48 9.01
N ALA A 88 -22.04 -19.11 9.03
CA ALA A 88 -21.54 -18.02 9.85
C ALA A 88 -22.23 -16.68 9.52
N ARG A 89 -22.57 -16.43 8.24
CA ARG A 89 -23.40 -15.28 7.84
C ARG A 89 -24.87 -15.42 8.25
N LYS A 90 -25.49 -16.59 8.02
CA LYS A 90 -26.91 -16.82 8.35
C LYS A 90 -27.19 -16.68 9.85
N ASN A 91 -26.30 -17.21 10.68
CA ASN A 91 -26.45 -17.26 12.14
C ASN A 91 -25.74 -16.11 12.88
N HIS A 92 -25.28 -15.08 12.16
CA HIS A 92 -24.59 -13.91 12.72
C HIS A 92 -23.34 -14.26 13.57
N LEU A 93 -22.63 -15.34 13.24
CA LEU A 93 -21.49 -15.85 14.01
C LEU A 93 -20.15 -15.25 13.56
N ASN A 94 -19.14 -15.40 14.42
CA ASN A 94 -17.74 -15.21 14.07
C ASN A 94 -17.21 -16.44 13.31
N TYR A 95 -16.51 -16.22 12.20
CA TYR A 95 -15.84 -17.28 11.45
C TYR A 95 -14.36 -17.38 11.83
N PHE A 96 -14.13 -17.87 13.05
CA PHE A 96 -12.81 -17.90 13.68
C PHE A 96 -12.37 -19.35 13.94
N ALA A 97 -11.06 -19.57 13.92
CA ALA A 97 -10.39 -20.85 14.16
C ALA A 97 -9.54 -20.79 15.44
N SER A 98 -9.50 -21.88 16.20
CA SER A 98 -8.74 -21.96 17.46
C SER A 98 -7.28 -22.33 17.22
N ILE A 99 -6.37 -21.54 17.77
CA ILE A 99 -4.95 -21.90 17.86
C ILE A 99 -4.78 -22.79 19.09
N ILE A 100 -4.34 -24.03 18.85
CA ILE A 100 -4.08 -25.05 19.85
C ILE A 100 -2.57 -25.25 19.98
N VAL A 101 -2.04 -25.23 21.19
CA VAL A 101 -0.60 -25.43 21.46
C VAL A 101 -0.40 -26.37 22.64
N ASP A 102 0.78 -26.96 22.71
CA ASP A 102 1.27 -27.58 23.95
C ASP A 102 2.12 -26.51 24.68
N ILE A 103 1.87 -26.25 25.96
CA ILE A 103 2.49 -25.13 26.68
C ILE A 103 3.26 -25.59 27.91
N LYS A 104 4.42 -24.97 28.12
CA LYS A 104 5.33 -25.23 29.24
C LYS A 104 5.60 -23.94 29.99
N GLN A 105 5.31 -23.92 31.29
CA GLN A 105 5.68 -22.83 32.19
C GLN A 105 7.10 -23.07 32.71
N TYR A 106 7.97 -22.07 32.60
CA TYR A 106 9.37 -22.15 32.99
C TYR A 106 9.83 -20.91 33.77
N VAL A 107 10.93 -21.07 34.52
CA VAL A 107 11.68 -19.99 35.16
C VAL A 107 13.09 -19.98 34.59
N GLU A 108 13.49 -18.86 33.97
CA GLU A 108 14.88 -18.57 33.62
C GLU A 108 15.48 -17.71 34.74
N THR A 109 16.52 -18.22 35.41
CA THR A 109 17.27 -17.49 36.44
C THR A 109 18.61 -17.05 35.87
N LEU A 110 18.84 -15.74 35.85
CA LEU A 110 20.08 -15.10 35.42
C LEU A 110 20.83 -14.54 36.64
N ASN A 111 22.08 -14.97 36.85
CA ASN A 111 22.97 -14.33 37.82
C ASN A 111 23.68 -13.13 37.16
N VAL A 112 23.46 -11.92 37.69
CA VAL A 112 24.02 -10.68 37.14
C VAL A 112 25.54 -10.56 37.39
N LEU A 113 26.07 -11.26 38.39
CA LEU A 113 27.49 -11.21 38.74
C LEU A 113 28.35 -12.22 37.96
N THR A 114 27.82 -13.42 37.69
CA THR A 114 28.55 -14.48 36.96
C THR A 114 28.13 -14.62 35.50
N GLY A 115 26.96 -14.11 35.12
CA GLY A 115 26.36 -14.29 33.80
C GLY A 115 25.64 -15.64 33.60
N ASP A 116 25.67 -16.52 34.60
CA ASP A 116 25.09 -17.85 34.50
C ASP A 116 23.57 -17.81 34.28
N LYS A 117 23.10 -18.65 33.36
CA LYS A 117 21.69 -18.86 33.05
C LYS A 117 21.28 -20.29 33.34
N THR A 118 20.25 -20.44 34.16
CA THR A 118 19.58 -21.73 34.39
C THR A 118 18.11 -21.63 34.00
N ILE A 119 17.59 -22.64 33.29
CA ILE A 119 16.18 -22.70 32.90
C ILE A 119 15.57 -23.95 33.54
N LYS A 120 14.55 -23.76 34.36
CA LYS A 120 13.79 -24.83 35.03
C LYS A 120 12.37 -24.87 34.47
N GLU A 121 11.98 -25.97 33.84
CA GLU A 121 10.57 -26.26 33.52
C GLU A 121 9.82 -26.61 34.82
N VAL A 122 8.60 -26.12 34.98
CA VAL A 122 7.81 -26.29 36.22
C VAL A 122 6.50 -27.03 35.97
N TYR A 123 5.76 -26.64 34.93
CA TYR A 123 4.49 -27.26 34.53
C TYR A 123 4.39 -27.38 33.02
N SER A 124 3.72 -28.43 32.54
CA SER A 124 3.44 -28.65 31.13
C SER A 124 1.99 -29.14 30.95
N GLU A 125 1.33 -28.65 29.91
CA GLU A 125 -0.06 -29.02 29.59
C GLU A 125 -0.28 -28.97 28.07
N ASN A 126 -0.97 -29.97 27.52
CA ASN A 126 -1.05 -30.21 26.08
C ASN A 126 -2.43 -29.86 25.51
N ASN A 127 -2.48 -29.52 24.22
CA ASN A 127 -3.70 -29.18 23.47
C ASN A 127 -4.53 -27.99 24.05
N ILE A 128 -3.86 -26.96 24.58
CA ILE A 128 -4.54 -25.75 25.09
C ILE A 128 -4.89 -24.80 23.95
N ALA A 129 -6.14 -24.32 23.93
CA ALA A 129 -6.59 -23.23 23.08
C ALA A 129 -6.11 -21.88 23.66
N ILE A 130 -5.17 -21.21 22.98
CA ILE A 130 -4.59 -19.94 23.43
C ILE A 130 -5.28 -18.70 22.87
N GLY A 131 -6.08 -18.86 21.82
CA GLY A 131 -6.73 -17.75 21.11
C GLY A 131 -7.48 -18.22 19.87
N ASN A 132 -8.57 -17.53 19.54
CA ASN A 132 -9.28 -17.71 18.29
C ASN A 132 -8.89 -16.59 17.30
N ILE A 133 -8.62 -16.94 16.04
CA ILE A 133 -8.24 -16.00 14.97
C ILE A 133 -9.25 -16.03 13.82
N PRO A 134 -9.51 -14.89 13.14
CA PRO A 134 -10.43 -14.83 12.01
C PRO A 134 -9.87 -15.62 10.82
N ILE A 135 -10.72 -16.41 10.17
CA ILE A 135 -10.37 -17.12 8.93
C ILE A 135 -10.72 -16.26 7.72
N MET A 136 -9.73 -16.04 6.84
CA MET A 136 -9.95 -15.38 5.55
C MET A 136 -10.70 -16.31 4.60
N ILE A 137 -11.80 -15.84 4.01
CA ILE A 137 -12.64 -16.62 3.10
C ILE A 137 -11.85 -17.01 1.84
N LYS A 138 -12.02 -18.26 1.38
CA LYS A 138 -11.27 -18.96 0.31
C LYS A 138 -9.76 -19.17 0.56
N SER A 139 -9.23 -18.81 1.73
CA SER A 139 -7.85 -19.19 2.11
C SER A 139 -7.69 -20.70 2.35
N LYS A 140 -6.44 -21.19 2.39
CA LYS A 140 -6.04 -22.55 2.82
C LYS A 140 -6.76 -23.06 4.08
N TYR A 141 -7.09 -22.15 5.00
CA TYR A 141 -7.67 -22.44 6.31
C TYR A 141 -9.21 -22.34 6.31
N CYS A 142 -9.82 -21.92 5.21
CA CYS A 142 -11.27 -21.87 5.05
C CYS A 142 -11.85 -23.26 4.80
N SER A 143 -12.98 -23.57 5.44
CA SER A 143 -13.72 -24.83 5.34
C SER A 143 -14.01 -25.21 3.89
N THR A 144 -14.29 -24.22 3.03
CA THR A 144 -14.55 -24.46 1.59
C THR A 144 -13.32 -24.96 0.85
N TYR A 145 -12.12 -24.54 1.24
CA TYR A 145 -10.86 -25.07 0.71
C TYR A 145 -10.54 -26.45 1.29
N ILE A 146 -10.70 -26.61 2.61
CA ILE A 146 -10.41 -27.86 3.35
C ILE A 146 -11.28 -29.02 2.86
N LYS A 147 -12.58 -28.79 2.69
CA LYS A 147 -13.54 -29.79 2.20
C LYS A 147 -13.63 -29.87 0.67
N LYS A 148 -13.08 -28.88 -0.04
CA LYS A 148 -13.25 -28.67 -1.50
C LYS A 148 -14.70 -28.56 -1.95
N ASP A 149 -15.57 -28.12 -1.05
CA ASP A 149 -16.99 -27.88 -1.28
C ASP A 149 -17.29 -26.39 -1.09
N ASN A 150 -18.06 -25.80 -2.00
CA ASN A 150 -18.50 -24.42 -1.85
C ASN A 150 -19.69 -24.27 -0.90
N HIS A 151 -20.48 -25.31 -0.61
CA HIS A 151 -21.58 -25.27 0.37
C HIS A 151 -22.54 -24.05 0.21
N GLY A 152 -22.94 -23.80 -1.04
CA GLY A 152 -23.79 -22.66 -1.44
C GLY A 152 -23.04 -21.34 -1.70
N GLU A 153 -21.71 -21.28 -1.51
CA GLU A 153 -20.93 -20.10 -1.89
C GLU A 153 -20.86 -19.90 -3.41
N CYS A 154 -20.80 -18.64 -3.84
CA CYS A 154 -20.59 -18.28 -5.23
C CYS A 154 -19.25 -18.82 -5.76
N LYS A 155 -19.27 -19.46 -6.94
CA LYS A 155 -18.05 -19.89 -7.67
C LYS A 155 -17.12 -18.71 -7.94
N TYR A 156 -17.69 -17.55 -8.29
CA TYR A 156 -16.96 -16.34 -8.61
C TYR A 156 -16.52 -15.54 -7.36
N ASP A 157 -16.97 -15.84 -6.13
CA ASP A 157 -16.48 -15.06 -4.97
C ASP A 157 -14.98 -15.30 -4.76
N GLN A 158 -14.19 -14.23 -4.88
CA GLN A 158 -12.74 -14.28 -4.82
C GLN A 158 -12.22 -14.56 -3.40
N GLY A 159 -13.01 -14.29 -2.37
CA GLY A 159 -12.55 -14.35 -0.97
C GLY A 159 -11.72 -13.12 -0.61
N GLY A 160 -10.73 -13.26 0.27
CA GLY A 160 -9.87 -12.14 0.69
C GLY A 160 -10.47 -11.22 1.77
N TYR A 161 -11.62 -11.59 2.33
CA TYR A 161 -12.31 -10.90 3.43
C TYR A 161 -12.57 -11.84 4.61
N PHE A 162 -13.11 -11.31 5.71
CA PHE A 162 -13.39 -12.01 6.96
C PHE A 162 -14.87 -11.88 7.36
N LEU A 163 -15.36 -12.78 8.22
CA LEU A 163 -16.71 -12.71 8.80
C LEU A 163 -16.66 -12.46 10.30
N VAL A 164 -17.30 -11.36 10.73
CA VAL A 164 -17.40 -10.95 12.14
C VAL A 164 -18.86 -10.60 12.43
N ASN A 165 -19.47 -11.27 13.42
CA ASN A 165 -20.91 -11.19 13.68
C ASN A 165 -21.77 -11.35 12.39
N GLY A 166 -21.41 -12.30 11.51
CA GLY A 166 -22.01 -12.49 10.19
C GLY A 166 -21.79 -11.38 9.14
N GLN A 167 -21.10 -10.28 9.47
CA GLN A 167 -20.81 -9.21 8.51
C GLN A 167 -19.49 -9.44 7.77
N GLU A 168 -19.47 -9.16 6.46
CA GLU A 168 -18.26 -9.21 5.64
C GLU A 168 -17.38 -7.98 5.91
N LYS A 169 -16.17 -8.21 6.44
CA LYS A 169 -15.16 -7.19 6.75
C LYS A 169 -13.92 -7.42 5.89
N ILE A 170 -13.48 -6.39 5.17
CA ILE A 170 -12.18 -6.37 4.49
C ILE A 170 -11.16 -5.60 5.34
N VAL A 171 -9.92 -6.09 5.37
CA VAL A 171 -8.77 -5.39 5.94
C VAL A 171 -8.00 -4.76 4.80
N MET A 172 -7.81 -3.45 4.86
CA MET A 172 -7.16 -2.65 3.83
C MET A 172 -5.64 -2.67 3.99
N SER A 173 -4.91 -2.72 2.89
CA SER A 173 -3.45 -2.54 2.88
C SER A 173 -3.09 -1.06 3.16
N ILE A 174 -1.96 -0.80 3.81
CA ILE A 174 -1.56 0.55 4.27
C ILE A 174 -0.13 0.87 3.82
N GLU A 175 0.14 2.08 3.33
CA GLU A 175 1.53 2.55 3.10
C GLU A 175 2.24 2.80 4.44
N LYS A 176 3.51 2.42 4.55
CA LYS A 176 4.41 2.88 5.61
C LYS A 176 5.73 3.34 5.00
N MET A 177 6.51 4.13 5.74
CA MET A 177 7.91 4.37 5.38
C MET A 177 8.70 3.05 5.42
N VAL A 178 9.68 2.92 4.52
CA VAL A 178 10.58 1.76 4.46
C VAL A 178 11.40 1.60 5.75
N ASP A 179 11.69 0.35 6.13
CA ASP A 179 12.56 0.02 7.27
C ASP A 179 14.03 -0.02 6.78
N ASN A 180 14.99 0.19 7.68
CA ASN A 180 16.45 0.04 7.45
C ASN A 180 17.09 0.86 6.31
N LYS A 181 16.40 1.86 5.74
CA LYS A 181 16.96 2.80 4.75
C LYS A 181 17.31 4.14 5.39
N CYS A 182 18.49 4.67 5.10
CA CYS A 182 18.91 6.01 5.52
C CYS A 182 18.31 7.06 4.58
N LEU A 183 17.37 7.87 5.08
CA LEU A 183 16.69 8.91 4.32
C LEU A 183 17.02 10.29 4.89
N VAL A 184 17.43 11.24 4.05
CA VAL A 184 17.72 12.62 4.42
C VAL A 184 16.52 13.50 4.06
N PHE A 185 15.99 14.19 5.05
CA PHE A 185 14.89 15.14 4.90
C PHE A 185 15.32 16.54 5.32
N THR A 186 14.77 17.54 4.63
CA THR A 186 14.89 18.95 4.97
C THR A 186 13.56 19.50 5.51
N LYS A 187 13.62 20.37 6.51
CA LYS A 187 12.46 21.10 7.02
C LYS A 187 12.80 22.58 7.17
N LYS A 188 11.98 23.48 6.61
CA LYS A 188 12.11 24.93 6.83
C LYS A 188 11.79 25.26 8.29
N ASP A 189 12.68 25.99 8.94
CA ASP A 189 12.55 26.51 10.31
C ASP A 189 13.42 27.77 10.43
N SER A 190 12.78 28.93 10.59
CA SER A 190 13.45 30.23 10.63
C SER A 190 14.32 30.44 11.88
N SER A 191 14.32 29.52 12.83
CA SER A 191 15.12 29.60 14.06
C SER A 191 16.50 28.93 13.96
N TYR A 192 16.93 28.60 12.73
CA TYR A 192 18.26 28.11 12.36
C TYR A 192 18.92 29.11 11.42
N GLU A 193 20.25 29.24 11.48
CA GLU A 193 21.03 30.22 10.71
C GLU A 193 20.78 30.14 9.18
N ASN A 194 20.70 28.92 8.63
CA ASN A 194 20.40 28.68 7.22
C ASN A 194 18.89 28.50 6.93
N GLY A 195 18.00 28.77 7.89
CA GLY A 195 16.54 28.62 7.76
C GLY A 195 16.03 27.18 7.53
N ILE A 196 16.91 26.18 7.56
CA ILE A 196 16.63 24.78 7.22
C ILE A 196 17.25 23.85 8.27
N ILE A 197 16.44 22.90 8.76
CA ILE A 197 16.86 21.72 9.50
C ILE A 197 17.14 20.60 8.51
N TYR A 198 18.33 20.03 8.58
CA TYR A 198 18.72 18.82 7.87
C TYR A 198 18.69 17.65 8.85
N SER A 199 18.00 16.57 8.50
CA SER A 199 17.95 15.37 9.33
C SER A 199 18.04 14.11 8.50
N VAL A 200 18.95 13.20 8.86
CA VAL A 200 18.97 11.83 8.35
C VAL A 200 18.26 10.92 9.35
N GLN A 201 17.25 10.20 8.88
CA GLN A 201 16.43 9.30 9.68
C GLN A 201 16.58 7.87 9.15
N ILE A 202 16.60 6.91 10.07
CA ILE A 202 16.47 5.49 9.76
C ILE A 202 15.43 4.84 10.70
N ASN A 203 14.55 4.06 10.07
CA ASN A 203 13.58 3.20 10.74
C ASN A 203 14.21 1.82 10.97
N SER A 204 15.11 1.72 11.96
CA SER A 204 15.89 0.52 12.23
C SER A 204 15.02 -0.59 12.85
N ARG A 205 14.94 -1.74 12.18
CA ARG A 205 14.24 -2.95 12.62
C ARG A 205 15.06 -4.19 12.26
N LYS A 206 15.12 -5.19 13.14
CA LYS A 206 15.67 -6.50 12.78
C LYS A 206 14.89 -7.11 11.62
N ASN A 207 15.57 -7.93 10.82
CA ASN A 207 14.99 -8.65 9.69
C ASN A 207 14.18 -9.89 10.14
N ASP A 208 13.42 -9.74 11.22
CA ASP A 208 12.63 -10.78 11.84
C ASP A 208 11.18 -10.31 11.99
N TRP A 209 10.35 -11.18 12.57
CA TRP A 209 8.95 -10.84 12.77
C TRP A 209 8.70 -9.89 13.95
N SER A 210 9.70 -9.57 14.78
CA SER A 210 9.53 -8.75 15.99
C SER A 210 9.08 -7.33 15.66
N ASP A 211 8.28 -6.73 16.54
CA ASP A 211 7.70 -5.39 16.32
C ASP A 211 8.53 -4.27 16.97
N ASN A 212 9.83 -4.52 17.17
CA ASN A 212 10.76 -3.61 17.84
C ASN A 212 11.34 -2.60 16.83
N LEU A 213 10.53 -1.64 16.40
CA LEU A 213 10.99 -0.53 15.57
C LEU A 213 11.75 0.51 16.43
N GLN A 214 13.01 0.78 16.09
CA GLN A 214 13.72 1.96 16.56
C GLN A 214 13.79 3.01 15.44
N ILE A 215 13.23 4.18 15.70
CA ILE A 215 13.53 5.37 14.90
C ILE A 215 14.80 6.00 15.48
N ALA A 216 15.82 6.16 14.64
CA ALA A 216 17.04 6.89 14.95
C ALA A 216 17.20 8.05 13.95
N THR A 217 17.40 9.26 14.47
CA THR A 217 17.51 10.49 13.68
C THR A 217 18.76 11.24 14.09
N ILE A 218 19.61 11.57 13.11
CA ILE A 218 20.74 12.48 13.28
C ILE A 218 20.36 13.81 12.62
N ARG A 219 20.56 14.94 13.30
CA ARG A 219 20.19 16.28 12.80
C ARG A 219 21.22 17.33 13.20
N ASN A 220 21.27 18.45 12.47
CA ASN A 220 21.91 19.66 12.98
C ASN A 220 21.03 20.31 14.07
N ARG A 221 21.69 20.79 15.14
CA ARG A 221 21.12 21.67 16.17
C ARG A 221 21.35 23.14 15.78
N LYS A 222 20.75 24.06 16.52
CA LYS A 222 20.84 25.52 16.26
C LYS A 222 22.23 26.10 16.44
N ASP A 223 23.05 25.47 17.27
CA ASP A 223 24.46 25.77 17.54
C ASP A 223 25.43 25.09 16.54
N GLY A 224 24.90 24.51 15.46
CA GLY A 224 25.67 23.78 14.45
C GLY A 224 26.12 22.38 14.88
N VAL A 225 25.82 21.94 16.10
CA VAL A 225 26.20 20.60 16.59
C VAL A 225 25.33 19.53 15.94
N ILE A 226 25.94 18.48 15.42
CA ILE A 226 25.24 17.30 14.92
C ILE A 226 24.99 16.32 16.09
N SER A 227 23.72 16.01 16.35
CA SER A 227 23.31 15.12 17.44
C SER A 227 22.43 13.96 16.95
N LEU A 228 22.55 12.81 17.63
CA LEU A 228 21.69 11.65 17.45
C LEU A 228 20.58 11.63 18.50
N THR A 229 19.36 11.36 18.05
CA THR A 229 18.19 11.09 18.90
C THR A 229 17.56 9.75 18.49
N SER A 230 17.16 8.96 19.50
CA SER A 230 16.52 7.65 19.37
C SER A 230 15.57 7.43 20.56
N SER A 231 14.90 6.28 20.63
CA SER A 231 13.99 5.93 21.72
C SER A 231 14.64 5.83 23.11
N GLN A 232 15.96 5.59 23.20
CA GLN A 232 16.69 5.45 24.47
C GLN A 232 17.73 6.57 24.72
N LEU A 233 18.17 7.26 23.67
CA LEU A 233 19.21 8.29 23.72
C LEU A 233 18.66 9.59 23.11
N VAL A 234 18.66 10.69 23.86
CA VAL A 234 18.08 11.97 23.42
C VAL A 234 19.17 13.03 23.26
N ASP A 235 19.23 13.65 22.08
CA ASP A 235 20.13 14.78 21.73
C ASP A 235 21.61 14.56 22.06
N VAL A 236 22.14 13.35 21.80
CA VAL A 236 23.54 12.99 22.08
C VAL A 236 24.47 13.53 20.99
N PRO A 237 25.48 14.37 21.30
CA PRO A 237 26.46 14.85 20.32
C PRO A 237 27.26 13.72 19.67
N ILE A 238 27.52 13.84 18.37
CA ILE A 238 28.01 12.71 17.57
C ILE A 238 29.43 12.27 17.94
N PHE A 239 30.32 13.20 18.33
CA PHE A 239 31.69 12.87 18.78
C PHE A 239 31.66 12.06 20.09
N ILE A 240 30.80 12.44 21.06
CA ILE A 240 30.62 11.68 22.31
C ILE A 240 30.09 10.28 22.01
N LEU A 241 29.13 10.12 21.08
CA LEU A 241 28.62 8.81 20.68
C LEU A 241 29.71 7.93 20.04
N MET A 242 30.53 8.50 19.16
CA MET A 242 31.62 7.76 18.50
C MET A 242 32.73 7.35 19.48
N ARG A 243 33.05 8.20 20.47
CA ARG A 243 33.93 7.87 21.61
C ARG A 243 33.35 6.74 22.46
N ALA A 244 32.06 6.78 22.82
CA ALA A 244 31.40 5.71 23.57
C ALA A 244 31.39 4.35 22.82
N LEU A 245 31.28 4.38 21.49
CA LEU A 245 31.42 3.21 20.61
C LEU A 245 32.89 2.77 20.43
N GLY A 246 33.88 3.53 20.91
CA GLY A 246 35.30 3.18 20.95
C GLY A 246 36.17 3.75 19.83
N LEU A 247 35.82 4.91 19.24
CA LEU A 247 36.73 5.73 18.42
C LEU A 247 37.15 6.96 19.22
N GLU A 248 38.37 6.96 19.77
CA GLU A 248 38.85 8.00 20.69
C GLU A 248 39.68 9.10 20.01
N SER A 249 40.22 8.87 18.82
CA SER A 249 40.91 9.91 18.05
C SER A 249 39.90 10.74 17.25
N ASP A 250 39.96 12.07 17.36
CA ASP A 250 39.16 12.96 16.51
C ASP A 250 39.46 12.75 15.02
N GLN A 251 40.71 12.43 14.68
CA GLN A 251 41.13 12.10 13.32
C GLN A 251 40.41 10.87 12.78
N ASP A 252 40.23 9.82 13.60
CA ASP A 252 39.56 8.58 13.20
C ASP A 252 38.04 8.79 13.08
N ILE A 253 37.44 9.59 13.98
CA ILE A 253 36.03 9.99 13.89
C ILE A 253 35.77 10.73 12.57
N ILE A 254 36.63 11.71 12.24
CA ILE A 254 36.52 12.50 11.02
C ILE A 254 36.76 11.63 9.78
N ALA A 255 37.78 10.76 9.78
CA ALA A 255 38.06 9.84 8.66
C ALA A 255 36.86 8.95 8.34
N ASN A 256 36.17 8.44 9.38
CA ASN A 256 34.98 7.60 9.28
C ASN A 256 33.75 8.33 8.72
N ILE A 257 33.71 9.67 8.80
CA ILE A 257 32.61 10.49 8.28
C ILE A 257 32.92 11.04 6.89
N VAL A 258 34.09 11.64 6.67
CA VAL A 258 34.35 12.46 5.48
C VAL A 258 35.00 11.66 4.35
N TYR A 259 35.74 10.59 4.66
CA TYR A 259 36.54 9.78 3.73
C TYR A 259 37.63 10.53 2.94
N ASN A 260 37.71 11.87 3.00
CA ASN A 260 38.83 12.66 2.46
C ASN A 260 39.09 13.89 3.36
N PHE A 261 40.31 14.02 3.90
CA PHE A 261 40.68 15.19 4.71
C PHE A 261 40.83 16.50 3.91
N GLU A 262 40.89 16.44 2.58
CA GLU A 262 40.97 17.62 1.72
C GLU A 262 39.61 18.33 1.55
N ASP A 263 38.48 17.69 1.88
CA ASP A 263 37.15 18.33 1.84
C ASP A 263 36.95 19.25 3.05
N THR A 264 37.61 20.42 2.99
CA THR A 264 37.50 21.50 3.98
C THR A 264 36.06 21.95 4.23
N SER A 265 35.16 21.81 3.26
CA SER A 265 33.75 22.17 3.40
C SER A 265 33.01 21.22 4.33
N MET A 266 33.19 19.90 4.19
CA MET A 266 32.64 18.92 5.15
C MET A 266 33.25 19.08 6.55
N LEU A 267 34.56 19.35 6.64
CA LEU A 267 35.24 19.56 7.93
C LEU A 267 34.70 20.77 8.69
N ASN A 268 34.39 21.87 7.99
CA ASN A 268 33.81 23.06 8.60
C ASN A 268 32.44 22.80 9.24
N PHE A 269 31.59 21.95 8.64
CA PHE A 269 30.31 21.55 9.23
C PHE A 269 30.46 20.60 10.44
N LEU A 270 31.54 19.81 10.50
CA LEU A 270 31.82 18.96 11.67
C LEU A 270 32.49 19.72 12.82
N ARG A 271 33.19 20.82 12.54
CA ARG A 271 33.96 21.60 13.53
C ARG A 271 33.18 22.01 14.79
N PRO A 272 31.92 22.49 14.73
CA PRO A 272 31.14 22.75 15.95
C PRO A 272 30.94 21.49 16.79
N SER A 273 30.62 20.36 16.15
CA SER A 273 30.39 19.08 16.82
C SER A 273 31.62 18.53 17.55
N MET A 274 32.81 18.86 17.06
CA MET A 274 34.09 18.54 17.71
C MET A 274 34.33 19.46 18.93
N ILE A 275 34.13 20.77 18.77
CA ILE A 275 34.36 21.77 19.84
C ILE A 275 33.40 21.55 21.02
N PHE A 276 32.12 21.30 20.75
CA PHE A 276 31.08 21.06 21.75
C PHE A 276 31.04 19.63 22.30
N SER A 277 32.10 18.82 22.09
CA SER A 277 32.26 17.50 22.73
C SER A 277 32.74 17.64 24.18
N GLN A 278 31.98 18.36 25.01
CA GLN A 278 32.31 18.71 26.39
C GLN A 278 31.26 18.17 27.38
N ASP A 279 31.63 18.06 28.66
CA ASP A 279 30.72 17.74 29.76
C ASP A 279 29.87 18.96 30.19
N GLU A 280 29.09 18.82 31.26
CA GLU A 280 28.22 19.90 31.78
C GLU A 280 29.01 21.00 32.52
N GLU A 281 30.31 20.80 32.76
CA GLU A 281 31.25 21.74 33.40
C GLU A 281 32.18 22.43 32.37
N GLY A 282 32.16 22.00 31.10
CA GLY A 282 32.96 22.54 30.00
C GLY A 282 34.27 21.78 29.73
N ASN A 283 34.53 20.65 30.40
CA ASN A 283 35.73 19.86 30.16
C ASN A 283 35.56 19.01 28.88
N PRO A 284 36.59 18.90 28.01
CA PRO A 284 36.51 18.11 26.79
C PRO A 284 36.48 16.60 27.08
N ILE A 285 35.42 15.93 26.65
CA ILE A 285 35.27 14.47 26.74
C ILE A 285 36.16 13.82 25.69
N LYS A 286 37.16 13.05 26.13
CA LYS A 286 38.16 12.39 25.28
C LYS A 286 38.11 10.87 25.35
N THR A 287 37.99 10.28 26.54
CA THR A 287 38.02 8.82 26.68
C THR A 287 36.65 8.17 26.47
N ARG A 288 36.64 6.88 26.13
CA ARG A 288 35.42 6.05 26.09
C ARG A 288 34.72 6.00 27.45
N GLU A 289 35.48 6.02 28.55
CA GLU A 289 34.92 5.98 29.91
C GLU A 289 34.18 7.27 30.26
N GLU A 290 34.76 8.44 29.98
CA GLU A 290 34.09 9.75 30.11
C GLU A 290 32.80 9.79 29.26
N ALA A 291 32.87 9.33 28.01
CA ALA A 291 31.70 9.29 27.12
C ALA A 291 30.59 8.36 27.65
N ILE A 292 30.94 7.20 28.23
CA ILE A 292 29.96 6.31 28.88
C ILE A 292 29.37 6.97 30.13
N ASN A 293 30.17 7.64 30.96
CA ASN A 293 29.68 8.38 32.14
C ASN A 293 28.71 9.51 31.75
N TYR A 294 29.00 10.24 30.67
CA TYR A 294 28.07 11.25 30.11
C TYR A 294 26.73 10.61 29.69
N LEU A 295 26.76 9.48 28.97
CA LEU A 295 25.53 8.78 28.57
C LEU A 295 24.73 8.24 29.77
N ILE A 296 25.40 7.83 30.85
CA ILE A 296 24.73 7.40 32.08
C ILE A 296 23.88 8.53 32.68
N ASN A 297 24.36 9.77 32.66
CA ASN A 297 23.62 10.93 33.16
C ASN A 297 22.45 11.33 32.24
N LYS A 298 22.53 11.01 30.94
CA LYS A 298 21.44 11.23 29.95
C LYS A 298 20.42 10.09 29.86
N LEU A 299 20.55 9.02 30.66
CA LEU A 299 19.54 7.95 30.69
C LEU A 299 18.23 8.38 31.36
N ASN A 300 17.11 8.12 30.69
CA ASN A 300 15.79 8.23 31.30
C ASN A 300 15.64 7.26 32.48
N LYS A 301 15.01 7.72 33.57
CA LYS A 301 14.84 6.96 34.84
C LYS A 301 14.26 5.56 34.60
N THR A 302 15.11 4.54 34.66
CA THR A 302 14.75 3.14 34.41
C THR A 302 14.28 2.46 35.69
N LYS A 303 13.22 1.63 35.62
CA LYS A 303 12.65 0.90 36.79
C LYS A 303 13.51 -0.27 37.31
N ARG A 304 14.72 -0.47 36.77
CA ARG A 304 15.57 -1.67 36.98
C ARG A 304 16.96 -1.32 37.53
N ILE A 305 17.03 -0.36 38.44
CA ILE A 305 18.29 0.05 39.10
C ILE A 305 18.08 -0.11 40.60
N SER A 306 18.98 -0.85 41.26
CA SER A 306 18.97 -0.99 42.72
C SER A 306 19.17 0.39 43.38
N GLN A 307 18.39 0.69 44.40
CA GLN A 307 18.49 1.94 45.16
C GLN A 307 19.29 1.79 46.47
N THR A 308 19.65 0.55 46.85
CA THR A 308 20.28 0.23 48.15
C THR A 308 21.81 0.12 48.09
N ASP A 309 22.42 0.00 46.92
CA ASP A 309 23.86 -0.07 46.73
C ASP A 309 24.29 0.75 45.51
N GLU A 310 25.07 1.80 45.74
CA GLU A 310 25.54 2.75 44.72
C GLU A 310 26.57 2.13 43.76
N VAL A 311 27.40 1.19 44.23
CA VAL A 311 28.40 0.48 43.41
C VAL A 311 27.69 -0.50 42.48
N LEU A 312 26.70 -1.23 43.00
CA LEU A 312 25.84 -2.11 42.20
C LEU A 312 25.04 -1.30 41.16
N ALA A 313 24.47 -0.15 41.57
CA ALA A 313 23.72 0.74 40.70
C ALA A 313 24.58 1.31 39.56
N LYS A 314 25.83 1.70 39.81
CA LYS A 314 26.76 2.18 38.76
C LYS A 314 27.09 1.07 37.76
N LYS A 315 27.38 -0.16 38.23
CA LYS A 315 27.58 -1.33 37.35
C LYS A 315 26.35 -1.64 36.50
N GLN A 316 25.15 -1.64 37.10
CA GLN A 316 23.89 -1.86 36.38
C GLN A 316 23.66 -0.80 35.29
N LYS A 317 23.92 0.48 35.57
CA LYS A 317 23.83 1.58 34.57
C LYS A 317 24.81 1.38 33.40
N ILE A 318 26.06 0.99 33.66
CA ILE A 318 27.05 0.68 32.60
C ILE A 318 26.58 -0.48 31.73
N MET A 319 26.09 -1.58 32.34
CA MET A 319 25.56 -2.73 31.59
C MET A 319 24.36 -2.35 30.71
N ILE A 320 23.50 -1.43 31.17
CA ILE A 320 22.39 -0.90 30.38
C ILE A 320 22.90 -0.07 29.19
N ILE A 321 23.89 0.82 29.37
CA ILE A 321 24.52 1.57 28.26
C ILE A 321 25.17 0.63 27.25
N GLU A 322 25.98 -0.33 27.69
CA GLU A 322 26.60 -1.30 26.79
C GLU A 322 25.54 -2.11 26.03
N LYS A 323 24.44 -2.49 26.68
CA LYS A 323 23.31 -3.14 26.00
C LYS A 323 22.67 -2.20 24.97
N ILE A 324 22.45 -0.93 25.29
CA ILE A 324 21.85 0.03 24.35
C ILE A 324 22.73 0.18 23.11
N LEU A 325 24.05 0.37 23.27
CA LEU A 325 24.99 0.51 22.15
C LEU A 325 25.11 -0.79 21.34
N ARG A 326 25.16 -1.96 22.00
CA ARG A 326 25.31 -3.27 21.35
C ARG A 326 24.03 -3.81 20.71
N GLN A 327 22.86 -3.63 21.33
CA GLN A 327 21.62 -4.31 20.93
C GLN A 327 20.52 -3.36 20.49
N ASP A 328 20.30 -2.25 21.20
CA ASP A 328 19.11 -1.41 20.98
C ASP A 328 19.31 -0.33 19.91
N LEU A 329 20.53 0.23 19.77
CA LEU A 329 20.94 1.19 18.75
C LEU A 329 21.23 0.50 17.42
N LEU A 330 20.57 0.92 16.33
CA LEU A 330 20.72 0.36 14.98
C LEU A 330 20.60 -1.18 14.96
N GLN A 331 19.51 -1.68 15.55
CA GLN A 331 19.22 -3.11 15.80
C GLN A 331 19.42 -4.04 14.58
N HIS A 332 19.21 -3.51 13.36
CA HIS A 332 19.38 -4.23 12.10
C HIS A 332 20.83 -4.61 11.77
N LEU A 333 21.82 -3.93 12.37
CA LEU A 333 23.25 -4.24 12.22
C LEU A 333 23.74 -5.29 13.23
N GLY A 334 22.84 -5.81 14.08
CA GLY A 334 23.18 -6.79 15.10
C GLY A 334 24.06 -6.23 16.23
N ASN A 335 24.98 -7.06 16.73
CA ASN A 335 25.85 -6.73 17.88
C ASN A 335 27.21 -6.11 17.49
N ASP A 336 27.45 -5.87 16.20
CA ASP A 336 28.74 -5.43 15.67
C ASP A 336 28.96 -3.92 15.89
N ILE A 337 29.82 -3.57 16.85
CA ILE A 337 30.13 -2.18 17.18
C ILE A 337 30.98 -1.49 16.09
N PRO A 338 32.06 -2.09 15.54
CA PRO A 338 32.78 -1.52 14.39
C PRO A 338 31.87 -1.15 13.20
N LYS A 339 30.98 -2.05 12.80
CA LYS A 339 30.02 -1.85 11.71
C LYS A 339 29.00 -0.76 12.00
N LYS A 340 28.50 -0.66 13.25
CA LYS A 340 27.66 0.46 13.68
C LYS A 340 28.37 1.81 13.58
N ARG A 341 29.65 1.87 13.98
CA ARG A 341 30.48 3.09 13.84
C ARG A 341 30.60 3.50 12.38
N ALA A 342 30.94 2.57 11.49
CA ALA A 342 31.02 2.81 10.06
C ALA A 342 29.68 3.31 9.47
N PHE A 343 28.58 2.66 9.83
CA PHE A 343 27.23 3.02 9.35
C PHE A 343 26.77 4.40 9.86
N ILE A 344 27.08 4.75 11.11
CA ILE A 344 26.83 6.11 11.64
C ILE A 344 27.66 7.14 10.88
N GLY A 345 28.95 6.85 10.61
CA GLY A 345 29.81 7.65 9.73
C GLY A 345 29.17 7.93 8.38
N MET A 346 28.68 6.88 7.71
CA MET A 346 27.98 6.95 6.43
C MET A 346 26.66 7.74 6.50
N MET A 347 25.87 7.62 7.57
CA MET A 347 24.66 8.43 7.76
C MET A 347 24.98 9.92 7.80
N ILE A 348 26.05 10.29 8.52
CA ILE A 348 26.50 11.69 8.62
C ILE A 348 27.10 12.15 7.29
N ASN A 349 27.88 11.32 6.59
CA ASN A 349 28.38 11.61 5.25
C ASN A 349 27.23 12.00 4.30
N LYS A 350 26.17 11.17 4.25
CA LYS A 350 24.99 11.44 3.44
C LYS A 350 24.27 12.74 3.85
N LEU A 351 24.19 13.02 5.15
CA LEU A 351 23.64 14.29 5.66
C LEU A 351 24.47 15.50 5.18
N LEU A 352 25.80 15.42 5.28
CA LEU A 352 26.72 16.49 4.87
C LEU A 352 26.69 16.74 3.36
N LEU A 353 26.57 15.69 2.54
CA LEU A 353 26.42 15.84 1.09
C LEU A 353 25.18 16.66 0.73
N VAL A 354 24.05 16.45 1.42
CA VAL A 354 22.83 17.25 1.22
C VAL A 354 22.98 18.66 1.79
N MET A 355 23.62 18.84 2.95
CA MET A 355 23.93 20.17 3.50
C MET A 355 24.86 21.01 2.60
N LEU A 356 25.68 20.36 1.78
CA LEU A 356 26.58 20.97 0.79
C LEU A 356 25.95 21.13 -0.61
N ASN A 357 24.68 20.75 -0.81
CA ASN A 357 24.04 20.64 -2.12
C ASN A 357 24.83 19.77 -3.14
N LYS A 358 25.60 18.79 -2.66
CA LYS A 358 26.27 17.76 -3.47
C LYS A 358 25.36 16.56 -3.76
N ALA A 359 24.21 16.48 -3.10
CA ALA A 359 23.17 15.48 -3.31
C ALA A 359 21.80 16.05 -2.93
N ASP A 360 20.74 15.59 -3.59
CA ASP A 360 19.37 15.99 -3.27
C ASP A 360 18.84 15.32 -1.98
N PRO A 361 17.94 15.97 -1.21
CA PRO A 361 17.21 15.31 -0.13
C PRO A 361 16.31 14.20 -0.69
N ASP A 362 16.15 13.09 0.06
CA ASP A 362 15.33 11.97 -0.42
C ASP A 362 13.83 12.32 -0.29
N ASP A 363 13.07 12.08 -1.36
CA ASP A 363 11.62 12.30 -1.38
C ASP A 363 10.91 11.35 -0.40
N ARG A 364 10.12 11.93 0.51
CA ARG A 364 9.28 11.22 1.49
C ARG A 364 8.12 10.49 0.82
N ASP A 365 7.57 11.04 -0.26
CA ASP A 365 6.35 10.54 -0.89
C ASP A 365 6.60 9.52 -2.01
N ALA A 366 7.82 9.46 -2.55
CA ALA A 366 8.29 8.44 -3.48
C ALA A 366 8.06 7.01 -2.98
N LEU A 367 7.44 6.17 -3.82
CA LEU A 367 7.03 4.82 -3.45
C LEU A 367 8.20 3.88 -3.12
N HIS A 368 9.39 4.08 -3.70
CA HIS A 368 10.57 3.28 -3.37
C HIS A 368 11.07 3.49 -1.92
N ASN A 369 10.73 4.63 -1.29
CA ASN A 369 10.97 4.92 0.12
C ASN A 369 9.80 4.49 1.03
N LYS A 370 8.81 3.79 0.48
CA LYS A 370 7.65 3.25 1.19
C LYS A 370 7.59 1.72 1.05
N ARG A 371 6.71 1.11 1.84
CA ARG A 371 6.31 -0.31 1.80
C ARG A 371 4.82 -0.42 2.08
N VAL A 372 4.19 -1.49 1.62
CA VAL A 372 2.77 -1.78 1.84
C VAL A 372 2.62 -2.81 2.95
N GLU A 373 2.09 -2.41 4.10
CA GLU A 373 1.62 -3.35 5.13
C GLU A 373 0.34 -4.03 4.65
N THR A 374 0.42 -5.32 4.41
CA THR A 374 -0.69 -6.17 3.94
C THR A 374 -1.48 -6.78 5.12
N PRO A 375 -2.70 -7.29 4.91
CA PRO A 375 -3.59 -7.72 5.99
C PRO A 375 -3.02 -8.71 7.00
N GLY A 376 -2.18 -9.65 6.58
CA GLY A 376 -1.52 -10.60 7.47
C GLY A 376 -0.52 -9.94 8.41
N ILE A 377 0.27 -8.98 7.93
CA ILE A 377 1.20 -8.20 8.77
C ILE A 377 0.40 -7.41 9.82
N LEU A 378 -0.70 -6.79 9.40
CA LEU A 378 -1.60 -6.01 10.26
C LEU A 378 -2.31 -6.88 11.32
N LEU A 379 -2.73 -8.10 10.96
CA LEU A 379 -3.27 -9.08 11.91
C LEU A 379 -2.18 -9.62 12.85
N GLY A 380 -0.95 -9.81 12.36
CA GLY A 380 0.21 -10.21 13.15
C GLY A 380 0.58 -9.22 14.26
N GLN A 381 0.62 -7.93 13.92
CA GLN A 381 0.77 -6.83 14.90
C GLN A 381 -0.31 -6.91 15.99
N LEU A 382 -1.57 -7.09 15.59
CA LEU A 382 -2.71 -7.13 16.50
C LEU A 382 -2.73 -8.40 17.39
N PHE A 383 -2.40 -9.57 16.83
CA PHE A 383 -2.22 -10.81 17.59
C PHE A 383 -1.16 -10.64 18.67
N ARG A 384 0.03 -10.15 18.31
CA ARG A 384 1.14 -9.87 19.23
C ARG A 384 0.75 -8.90 20.35
N GLN A 385 0.05 -7.81 20.03
CA GLN A 385 -0.41 -6.84 21.02
C GLN A 385 -1.35 -7.49 22.05
N ASN A 386 -2.32 -8.30 21.60
CA ASN A 386 -3.25 -8.99 22.50
C ASN A 386 -2.59 -10.14 23.28
N TRP A 387 -1.63 -10.85 22.70
CA TRP A 387 -0.79 -11.83 23.40
C TRP A 387 0.02 -11.19 24.53
N LYS A 388 0.73 -10.08 24.26
CA LYS A 388 1.48 -9.32 25.29
C LYS A 388 0.56 -8.74 26.37
N LYS A 389 -0.65 -8.31 26.01
CA LYS A 389 -1.69 -7.91 26.98
C LYS A 389 -2.09 -9.07 27.89
N MET A 390 -2.35 -10.26 27.34
CA MET A 390 -2.70 -11.45 28.11
C MET A 390 -1.56 -11.87 29.07
N LEU A 391 -0.31 -11.88 28.60
CA LEU A 391 0.86 -12.10 29.46
C LEU A 391 0.93 -11.08 30.61
N SER A 392 0.67 -9.80 30.34
CA SER A 392 0.65 -8.75 31.38
C SER A 392 -0.47 -8.94 32.41
N GLU A 393 -1.64 -9.44 32.00
CA GLU A 393 -2.75 -9.74 32.90
C GLU A 393 -2.44 -10.97 33.77
N ILE A 394 -1.87 -12.02 33.19
CA ILE A 394 -1.36 -13.20 33.92
C ILE A 394 -0.27 -12.79 34.92
N GLY A 395 0.68 -11.95 34.52
CA GLY A 395 1.74 -11.42 35.40
C GLY A 395 1.22 -10.66 36.61
N LYS A 396 0.16 -9.87 36.46
CA LYS A 396 -0.51 -9.17 37.58
C LYS A 396 -1.19 -10.15 38.56
N LEU A 397 -1.74 -11.25 38.06
CA LEU A 397 -2.32 -12.30 38.90
C LEU A 397 -1.24 -13.10 39.61
N PHE A 398 -0.18 -13.48 38.88
CA PHE A 398 0.99 -14.17 39.41
C PHE A 398 1.62 -13.39 40.57
N ARG A 399 1.95 -12.10 40.37
CA ARG A 399 2.54 -11.24 41.40
C ARG A 399 1.69 -11.15 42.69
N LYS A 400 0.36 -11.28 42.60
CA LYS A 400 -0.54 -11.22 43.76
C LYS A 400 -0.66 -12.52 44.53
N LYS A 401 -0.39 -13.67 43.89
CA LYS A 401 -0.65 -15.01 44.44
C LYS A 401 0.62 -15.85 44.63
N ASN A 402 1.71 -15.53 43.94
CA ASN A 402 2.95 -16.29 44.02
C ASN A 402 3.67 -16.00 45.34
N GLN A 403 4.13 -17.06 46.02
CA GLN A 403 4.81 -16.96 47.32
C GLN A 403 6.31 -17.22 47.24
N SER A 404 6.78 -17.88 46.18
CA SER A 404 8.20 -18.21 45.96
C SER A 404 8.51 -18.31 44.48
N ASP A 405 9.65 -17.77 44.04
CA ASP A 405 10.10 -17.89 42.65
C ASP A 405 10.74 -19.25 42.33
N ILE A 406 11.14 -20.02 43.36
CA ILE A 406 11.79 -21.34 43.22
C ILE A 406 10.75 -22.43 42.87
N ASN A 407 9.57 -22.33 43.49
CA ASN A 407 8.42 -23.20 43.29
C ASN A 407 7.19 -22.33 42.96
N PRO A 408 7.12 -21.77 41.73
CA PRO A 408 6.07 -20.84 41.36
C PRO A 408 4.72 -21.53 41.17
N ILE A 409 3.62 -20.80 41.34
CA ILE A 409 2.27 -21.32 41.09
C ILE A 409 2.01 -21.62 39.60
N ASN A 410 1.21 -22.64 39.30
CA ASN A 410 0.72 -22.89 37.94
C ASN A 410 -0.27 -21.77 37.52
N VAL A 411 0.02 -21.11 36.41
CA VAL A 411 -0.85 -20.07 35.79
C VAL A 411 -1.32 -20.42 34.38
N ILE A 412 -1.03 -21.63 33.88
CA ILE A 412 -1.46 -22.09 32.55
C ILE A 412 -2.99 -22.02 32.40
N SER A 413 -3.75 -22.44 33.43
CA SER A 413 -5.22 -22.38 33.47
C SER A 413 -5.81 -20.95 33.43
N GLN A 414 -4.98 -19.91 33.54
CA GLN A 414 -5.41 -18.51 33.44
C GLN A 414 -5.34 -17.96 32.00
N ILE A 415 -4.83 -18.75 31.04
CA ILE A 415 -4.83 -18.41 29.62
C ILE A 415 -6.25 -18.48 29.08
N LYS A 416 -6.76 -17.35 28.58
CA LYS A 416 -8.12 -17.23 28.06
C LYS A 416 -8.09 -16.88 26.58
N ALA A 417 -8.48 -17.84 25.74
CA ALA A 417 -8.55 -17.65 24.28
C ALA A 417 -9.40 -16.43 23.86
N THR A 418 -10.41 -16.08 24.67
CA THR A 418 -11.29 -14.93 24.46
C THR A 418 -10.57 -13.58 24.49
N THR A 419 -9.41 -13.45 25.16
CA THR A 419 -8.65 -12.18 25.21
C THR A 419 -8.11 -11.79 23.83
N ILE A 420 -7.59 -12.77 23.07
CA ILE A 420 -7.10 -12.55 21.70
C ILE A 420 -8.27 -12.37 20.74
N GLU A 421 -9.30 -13.22 20.86
CA GLU A 421 -10.50 -13.14 20.02
C GLU A 421 -11.15 -11.76 20.11
N GLN A 422 -11.46 -11.29 21.32
CA GLN A 422 -12.16 -10.03 21.52
C GLN A 422 -11.34 -8.83 21.04
N GLY A 423 -10.01 -8.88 21.18
CA GLY A 423 -9.10 -7.86 20.64
C GLY A 423 -9.17 -7.77 19.11
N ILE A 424 -9.14 -8.90 18.41
CA ILE A 424 -9.21 -8.95 16.95
C ILE A 424 -10.63 -8.63 16.44
N LYS A 425 -11.66 -9.19 17.09
CA LYS A 425 -13.09 -8.91 16.84
C LYS A 425 -13.38 -7.41 16.91
N THR A 426 -12.89 -6.74 17.96
CA THR A 426 -13.13 -5.30 18.15
C THR A 426 -12.47 -4.46 17.05
N ALA A 427 -11.23 -4.77 16.66
CA ALA A 427 -10.54 -4.06 15.58
C ALA A 427 -11.23 -4.23 14.22
N LEU A 428 -11.65 -5.46 13.89
CA LEU A 428 -12.38 -5.76 12.65
C LEU A 428 -13.79 -5.14 12.60
N ALA A 429 -14.46 -5.04 13.75
CA ALA A 429 -15.79 -4.45 13.85
C ALA A 429 -15.76 -2.91 13.78
N THR A 430 -14.80 -2.27 14.46
CA THR A 430 -14.71 -0.80 14.60
C THR A 430 -13.81 -0.12 13.56
N GLY A 431 -12.91 -0.85 12.91
CA GLY A 431 -11.91 -0.29 12.00
C GLY A 431 -10.71 0.38 12.69
N VAL A 432 -10.63 0.36 14.03
CA VAL A 432 -9.53 0.93 14.83
C VAL A 432 -8.46 -0.14 15.08
N TRP A 433 -7.23 0.09 14.62
CA TRP A 433 -6.19 -0.94 14.63
C TRP A 433 -5.21 -0.85 15.80
N GLY A 434 -5.50 -1.62 16.86
CA GLY A 434 -4.64 -1.71 18.05
C GLY A 434 -4.68 -0.45 18.92
N MET A 435 -3.61 -0.19 19.67
CA MET A 435 -3.52 1.00 20.55
C MET A 435 -3.20 2.31 19.82
N ASN A 436 -2.71 2.25 18.57
CA ASN A 436 -2.30 3.43 17.81
C ASN A 436 -3.47 4.05 17.05
N ARG A 437 -3.96 5.20 17.53
CA ARG A 437 -5.04 5.99 16.89
C ARG A 437 -4.74 6.49 15.47
N THR A 438 -3.51 6.32 14.98
CA THR A 438 -3.11 6.68 13.61
C THR A 438 -3.51 5.64 12.57
N LYS A 439 -3.85 4.40 12.97
CA LYS A 439 -4.35 3.34 12.08
C LYS A 439 -5.87 3.19 12.21
N ASN A 440 -6.62 4.21 11.78
CA ASN A 440 -8.09 4.20 11.73
C ASN A 440 -8.60 3.88 10.31
N GLY A 441 -9.75 3.21 10.22
CA GLY A 441 -10.39 2.86 8.94
C GLY A 441 -9.74 1.68 8.22
N VAL A 442 -8.95 0.87 8.95
CA VAL A 442 -8.18 -0.26 8.42
C VAL A 442 -9.07 -1.45 8.08
N ALA A 443 -10.03 -1.78 8.95
CA ALA A 443 -11.14 -2.65 8.56
C ALA A 443 -12.35 -1.82 8.11
N GLN A 444 -13.00 -2.28 7.05
CA GLN A 444 -14.19 -1.69 6.47
C GLN A 444 -15.21 -2.79 6.17
N SER A 445 -16.50 -2.48 6.22
CA SER A 445 -17.52 -3.40 5.70
C SER A 445 -17.36 -3.52 4.18
N LEU A 446 -17.32 -4.74 3.66
CA LEU A 446 -17.26 -4.98 2.22
C LEU A 446 -18.62 -4.66 1.59
N GLN A 447 -18.67 -3.61 0.76
CA GLN A 447 -19.89 -3.23 0.03
C GLN A 447 -19.99 -4.04 -1.27
N ARG A 448 -21.22 -4.46 -1.62
CA ARG A 448 -21.51 -5.32 -2.78
C ARG A 448 -22.74 -4.85 -3.56
N LEU A 449 -22.69 -3.64 -4.13
CA LEU A 449 -23.65 -3.16 -5.13
C LEU A 449 -23.43 -3.84 -6.49
N SER A 450 -22.16 -4.01 -6.87
CA SER A 450 -21.76 -4.70 -8.10
C SER A 450 -20.46 -5.48 -7.91
N TRP A 451 -20.19 -6.36 -8.86
CA TRP A 451 -18.96 -7.14 -8.92
C TRP A 451 -17.71 -6.24 -8.89
N ILE A 452 -17.70 -5.18 -9.71
CA ILE A 452 -16.56 -4.26 -9.81
C ILE A 452 -16.31 -3.49 -8.51
N GLN A 453 -17.36 -3.16 -7.75
CA GLN A 453 -17.21 -2.52 -6.44
C GLN A 453 -16.39 -3.41 -5.50
N SER A 454 -16.69 -4.72 -5.47
CA SER A 454 -15.93 -5.71 -4.67
C SER A 454 -14.47 -5.78 -5.10
N GLN A 455 -14.19 -5.87 -6.42
CA GLN A 455 -12.82 -5.93 -6.94
C GLN A 455 -11.99 -4.69 -6.58
N SER A 456 -12.62 -3.51 -6.61
CA SER A 456 -11.99 -2.25 -6.20
C SER A 456 -11.54 -2.28 -4.73
N TYR A 457 -12.25 -2.98 -3.83
CA TYR A 457 -11.83 -3.08 -2.42
C TYR A 457 -10.56 -3.93 -2.25
N PHE A 458 -10.42 -5.05 -2.97
CA PHE A 458 -9.28 -5.98 -2.82
C PHE A 458 -7.93 -5.45 -3.34
N ARG A 459 -7.92 -4.42 -4.20
CA ARG A 459 -6.70 -3.80 -4.75
C ARG A 459 -6.30 -2.48 -4.07
N ARG A 460 -7.04 -2.01 -3.08
CA ARG A 460 -6.82 -0.68 -2.49
C ARG A 460 -5.67 -0.65 -1.49
N VAL A 461 -4.88 0.41 -1.57
CA VAL A 461 -3.88 0.79 -0.57
C VAL A 461 -4.24 2.15 0.01
N LEU A 462 -4.15 2.29 1.33
CA LEU A 462 -4.40 3.53 2.06
C LEU A 462 -3.08 4.19 2.44
N SER A 463 -2.86 5.43 2.02
CA SER A 463 -1.82 6.27 2.63
C SER A 463 -2.27 6.66 4.05
N PRO A 464 -1.47 6.46 5.10
CA PRO A 464 -1.90 6.73 6.48
C PRO A 464 -2.00 8.24 6.72
N ALA A 465 -3.21 8.77 6.55
CA ALA A 465 -3.54 10.16 6.81
C ALA A 465 -3.60 10.44 8.32
N GLY A 466 -2.43 10.66 8.95
CA GLY A 466 -2.37 11.42 10.20
C GLY A 466 -2.78 12.86 9.90
N ASP A 467 -4.05 13.19 10.11
CA ASP A 467 -4.70 14.48 9.81
C ASP A 467 -4.48 15.06 8.40
N ALA A 468 -3.91 14.34 7.43
CA ALA A 468 -3.67 14.88 6.08
C ALA A 468 -4.97 15.21 5.29
N ALA A 469 -6.12 14.71 5.73
CA ALA A 469 -7.43 15.13 5.23
C ALA A 469 -7.89 16.49 5.78
N THR A 470 -7.41 16.86 6.97
CA THR A 470 -7.77 18.05 7.75
C THR A 470 -6.68 19.14 7.75
N ALA A 471 -5.43 18.77 7.47
CA ALA A 471 -4.24 19.62 7.52
C ALA A 471 -3.77 20.13 6.14
N GLY A 472 -4.54 19.92 5.07
CA GLY A 472 -4.28 20.52 3.76
C GLY A 472 -3.01 20.07 3.03
N VAL A 473 -2.36 18.97 3.45
CA VAL A 473 -1.11 18.51 2.84
C VAL A 473 -1.38 17.93 1.44
N THR A 474 -0.85 18.60 0.41
CA THR A 474 -1.07 18.25 -1.00
C THR A 474 -0.08 17.21 -1.55
N SER A 475 1.19 17.22 -1.11
CA SER A 475 2.26 16.37 -1.69
C SER A 475 1.91 14.88 -1.78
N ILE A 476 1.34 14.33 -0.70
CA ILE A 476 0.97 12.91 -0.60
C ILE A 476 -0.19 12.52 -1.51
N ARG A 477 -0.94 13.51 -2.02
CA ARG A 477 -2.09 13.32 -2.92
C ARG A 477 -1.69 13.39 -4.39
N HIS A 478 -0.60 14.07 -4.71
CA HIS A 478 -0.15 14.24 -6.08
C HIS A 478 0.41 12.93 -6.61
N VAL A 479 0.24 12.68 -7.91
CA VAL A 479 0.87 11.56 -8.60
C VAL A 479 2.38 11.83 -8.63
N ASN A 480 3.16 10.88 -8.14
CA ASN A 480 4.62 10.94 -8.15
C ASN A 480 5.13 10.31 -9.47
N ASN A 481 6.30 10.69 -9.99
CA ASN A 481 6.85 10.03 -11.19
C ASN A 481 7.21 8.55 -10.95
N ASN A 482 7.51 8.17 -9.71
CA ASN A 482 7.60 6.76 -9.28
C ASN A 482 6.22 6.04 -9.26
N GLN A 483 5.14 6.74 -9.62
CA GLN A 483 3.80 6.22 -9.90
C GLN A 483 3.54 6.25 -11.43
N TYR A 484 3.76 7.39 -12.14
CA TYR A 484 4.18 7.53 -13.58
C TYR A 484 4.42 9.02 -13.99
N ASN A 485 4.99 9.31 -15.17
CA ASN A 485 5.64 10.59 -15.63
C ASN A 485 4.74 11.87 -15.86
N PHE A 486 5.32 13.10 -15.77
CA PHE A 486 4.66 14.43 -16.05
C PHE A 486 5.62 15.68 -16.19
N LEU A 487 5.27 16.76 -16.95
CA LEU A 487 6.14 17.78 -17.67
C LEU A 487 5.59 19.28 -17.61
N CYS A 488 6.33 20.43 -17.82
CA CYS A 488 5.84 21.87 -17.59
C CYS A 488 6.56 23.09 -18.35
N VAL A 489 6.13 24.39 -18.23
CA VAL A 489 6.71 25.65 -18.85
C VAL A 489 7.05 26.83 -17.90
N ALA A 490 7.94 27.79 -18.22
CA ALA A 490 8.37 28.87 -17.29
C ALA A 490 7.37 30.03 -17.03
N GLY A 491 7.53 30.71 -15.89
CA GLY A 491 6.61 31.76 -15.41
C GLY A 491 6.68 33.15 -16.07
N ASP A 492 7.74 33.46 -16.80
CA ASP A 492 7.87 34.70 -17.59
C ASP A 492 7.40 34.56 -19.05
N THR A 493 6.93 33.38 -19.44
CA THR A 493 6.32 33.12 -20.75
C THR A 493 5.07 33.99 -20.98
N GLU A 494 4.92 34.56 -22.17
CA GLU A 494 3.79 35.44 -22.54
C GLU A 494 2.61 34.66 -23.10
N VAL A 495 1.49 34.57 -22.39
CA VAL A 495 0.31 33.81 -22.84
C VAL A 495 -0.70 34.73 -23.50
N LEU A 496 -1.18 34.33 -24.68
CA LEU A 496 -2.19 35.05 -25.45
C LEU A 496 -3.61 34.69 -24.97
N LEU A 497 -4.33 35.72 -24.53
CA LEU A 497 -5.73 35.62 -24.14
C LEU A 497 -6.67 35.75 -25.35
N SER A 498 -7.90 35.28 -25.21
CA SER A 498 -8.94 35.30 -26.27
C SER A 498 -9.46 36.69 -26.63
N ASP A 499 -9.11 37.72 -25.86
CA ASP A 499 -9.35 39.13 -26.17
C ASP A 499 -8.17 39.78 -26.91
N ASN A 500 -7.20 38.98 -27.37
CA ASN A 500 -5.91 39.37 -27.95
C ASN A 500 -5.00 40.18 -27.01
N THR A 501 -5.24 40.15 -25.69
CA THR A 501 -4.27 40.67 -24.71
C THR A 501 -3.26 39.60 -24.31
N ILE A 502 -2.14 40.03 -23.72
CA ILE A 502 -1.07 39.14 -23.25
C ILE A 502 -0.94 39.25 -21.73
N LYS A 503 -0.87 38.10 -21.05
CA LYS A 503 -0.47 38.01 -19.64
C LYS A 503 0.77 37.12 -19.50
N LEU A 504 1.69 37.51 -18.63
CA LEU A 504 2.76 36.61 -18.21
C LEU A 504 2.16 35.40 -17.48
N MET A 505 2.70 34.21 -17.72
CA MET A 505 2.21 32.94 -17.15
C MET A 505 2.07 32.98 -15.62
N LYS A 506 3.00 33.63 -14.92
CA LYS A 506 2.95 33.84 -13.45
C LYS A 506 1.86 34.82 -12.97
N ASN A 507 1.26 35.59 -13.87
CA ASN A 507 0.24 36.61 -13.62
C ASN A 507 -1.16 36.20 -14.11
N ILE A 508 -1.28 35.02 -14.73
CA ILE A 508 -2.57 34.40 -15.06
C ILE A 508 -3.36 34.12 -13.79
N GLN A 509 -4.68 34.13 -13.92
CA GLN A 509 -5.61 33.75 -12.86
C GLN A 509 -6.59 32.70 -13.40
N ASP A 510 -7.17 31.92 -12.48
CA ASP A 510 -8.32 31.08 -12.81
C ASP A 510 -9.44 31.98 -13.39
N ASP A 511 -10.28 31.44 -14.28
CA ASP A 511 -11.25 32.15 -15.15
C ASP A 511 -10.69 33.05 -16.29
N ASP A 512 -9.38 33.29 -16.38
CA ASP A 512 -8.80 33.93 -17.58
C ASP A 512 -9.09 33.08 -18.84
N THR A 513 -9.38 33.72 -19.98
CA THR A 513 -9.73 33.00 -21.22
C THR A 513 -8.58 33.08 -22.22
N VAL A 514 -8.01 31.93 -22.58
CA VAL A 514 -6.90 31.76 -23.54
C VAL A 514 -7.40 31.31 -24.91
N LEU A 515 -6.54 31.39 -25.92
CA LEU A 515 -6.77 30.72 -27.20
C LEU A 515 -6.06 29.37 -27.24
N THR A 516 -6.82 28.35 -27.61
CA THR A 516 -6.33 27.00 -27.87
C THR A 516 -6.35 26.73 -29.38
N VAL A 517 -5.55 25.79 -29.86
CA VAL A 517 -5.34 25.47 -31.28
C VAL A 517 -5.67 24.00 -31.52
N ASN A 518 -6.58 23.72 -32.44
CA ASN A 518 -6.76 22.37 -32.95
C ASN A 518 -5.51 21.97 -33.77
N PRO A 519 -4.75 20.92 -33.40
CA PRO A 519 -3.49 20.60 -34.08
C PRO A 519 -3.68 20.09 -35.51
N ASP A 520 -4.83 19.46 -35.82
CA ASP A 520 -5.13 18.88 -37.13
C ASP A 520 -5.72 19.92 -38.09
N THR A 521 -6.58 20.83 -37.61
CA THR A 521 -7.26 21.83 -38.46
C THR A 521 -6.65 23.24 -38.41
N LEU A 522 -5.82 23.54 -37.40
CA LEU A 522 -5.36 24.89 -37.05
C LEU A 522 -6.50 25.89 -36.77
N GLU A 523 -7.66 25.42 -36.33
CA GLU A 523 -8.74 26.30 -35.87
C GLU A 523 -8.50 26.78 -34.42
N LEU A 524 -8.89 28.02 -34.13
CA LEU A 524 -8.72 28.67 -32.82
C LEU A 524 -9.98 28.58 -31.98
N GLU A 525 -9.85 28.11 -30.75
CA GLU A 525 -10.95 27.97 -29.79
C GLU A 525 -10.67 28.82 -28.52
N PRO A 526 -11.53 29.80 -28.20
CA PRO A 526 -11.47 30.48 -26.90
C PRO A 526 -11.82 29.51 -25.76
N SER A 527 -10.95 29.41 -24.76
CA SER A 527 -11.17 28.56 -23.61
C SER A 527 -10.77 29.22 -22.31
N LYS A 528 -11.65 29.14 -21.30
CA LYS A 528 -11.33 29.56 -19.94
C LYS A 528 -10.25 28.67 -19.33
N ILE A 529 -9.53 29.21 -18.37
CA ILE A 529 -8.60 28.52 -17.50
C ILE A 529 -9.34 28.07 -16.24
N HIS A 530 -9.26 26.79 -15.93
CA HIS A 530 -9.90 26.19 -14.76
C HIS A 530 -8.96 26.21 -13.54
N THR A 531 -7.64 26.01 -13.73
CA THR A 531 -6.68 25.98 -12.61
C THR A 531 -5.26 26.28 -13.08
N LEU A 532 -4.57 27.22 -12.42
CA LEU A 532 -3.13 27.48 -12.55
C LEU A 532 -2.29 26.69 -11.50
N PHE A 533 -1.14 26.17 -11.91
CA PHE A 533 -0.19 25.38 -11.12
C PHE A 533 1.24 25.96 -11.22
N ASN A 534 2.13 25.61 -10.29
CA ASN A 534 3.58 25.81 -10.44
C ASN A 534 4.46 24.79 -9.69
N LYS A 535 5.73 24.68 -10.11
CA LYS A 535 6.77 23.73 -9.67
C LYS A 535 8.16 24.29 -10.01
N MET A 536 9.24 23.81 -9.39
CA MET A 536 10.62 24.03 -9.89
C MET A 536 11.07 22.84 -10.76
N PRO A 537 11.65 23.06 -11.95
CA PRO A 537 12.13 21.99 -12.81
C PRO A 537 13.58 21.58 -12.47
N ASN A 538 14.00 20.40 -12.92
CA ASN A 538 15.39 19.93 -12.75
C ASN A 538 16.36 20.56 -13.77
N LYS A 539 15.84 20.83 -14.98
CA LYS A 539 16.51 21.54 -16.08
C LYS A 539 15.47 22.39 -16.78
N LEU A 540 15.87 23.59 -17.20
CA LEU A 540 15.05 24.50 -17.97
C LEU A 540 15.80 24.83 -19.25
N PHE A 541 15.09 24.91 -20.38
CA PHE A 541 15.68 25.19 -21.68
C PHE A 541 15.03 26.43 -22.28
N GLU A 542 15.86 27.34 -22.77
CA GLU A 542 15.48 28.48 -23.58
C GLU A 542 15.54 28.09 -25.05
N LEU A 543 14.40 28.13 -25.73
CA LEU A 543 14.27 27.98 -27.17
C LEU A 543 14.08 29.36 -27.78
N ILE A 544 14.91 29.67 -28.79
CA ILE A 544 14.89 30.90 -29.58
C ILE A 544 14.62 30.51 -31.04
N THR A 545 13.68 31.19 -31.71
CA THR A 545 13.37 30.98 -33.13
C THR A 545 14.05 31.99 -34.05
N THR A 546 14.06 31.72 -35.36
CA THR A 546 14.59 32.62 -36.39
C THR A 546 13.79 33.91 -36.57
N SER A 547 12.65 34.03 -35.89
CA SER A 547 11.79 35.21 -35.83
C SER A 547 11.91 35.94 -34.48
N ASP A 548 13.01 35.75 -33.75
CA ASP A 548 13.33 36.37 -32.45
C ASP A 548 12.32 36.10 -31.31
N HIS A 549 11.51 35.03 -31.41
CA HIS A 549 10.61 34.62 -30.31
C HIS A 549 11.34 33.68 -29.36
N ILE A 550 11.11 33.86 -28.05
CA ILE A 550 11.79 33.15 -26.97
C ILE A 550 10.77 32.49 -26.05
N ILE A 551 10.98 31.22 -25.72
CA ILE A 551 10.24 30.50 -24.69
C ILE A 551 11.19 29.69 -23.82
N LYS A 552 10.87 29.61 -22.52
CA LYS A 552 11.59 28.77 -21.57
C LYS A 552 10.68 27.64 -21.11
N ALA A 553 11.07 26.40 -21.34
CA ALA A 553 10.27 25.23 -21.00
C ALA A 553 11.13 24.08 -20.48
N THR A 554 10.52 23.09 -19.82
CA THR A 554 11.23 21.85 -19.50
C THR A 554 11.50 21.07 -20.79
N GLY A 555 12.60 20.30 -20.83
CA GLY A 555 13.03 19.66 -22.07
C GLY A 555 12.08 18.58 -22.60
N ASP A 556 11.15 18.15 -21.75
CA ASP A 556 10.07 17.23 -22.03
C ASP A 556 8.75 17.94 -22.41
N HIS A 557 8.73 19.27 -22.51
CA HIS A 557 7.52 20.01 -22.90
C HIS A 557 7.24 19.91 -24.41
N PRO A 558 6.01 19.57 -24.86
CA PRO A 558 5.67 19.40 -26.26
C PRO A 558 5.39 20.72 -26.99
N PHE A 559 5.81 20.79 -28.24
CA PHE A 559 5.63 21.89 -29.18
C PHE A 559 5.00 21.38 -30.49
N LEU A 560 4.10 22.15 -31.09
CA LEU A 560 3.50 21.82 -32.38
C LEU A 560 4.46 22.18 -33.53
N VAL A 561 4.87 21.18 -34.30
CA VAL A 561 5.71 21.33 -35.50
C VAL A 561 4.95 20.92 -36.77
N SER A 562 5.26 21.58 -37.88
CA SER A 562 4.79 21.17 -39.20
C SER A 562 5.82 20.26 -39.86
N THR A 563 5.37 19.13 -40.39
CA THR A 563 6.21 18.16 -41.10
C THR A 563 5.53 17.72 -42.40
N ASN A 564 6.28 17.11 -43.31
CA ASN A 564 5.77 16.70 -44.62
C ASN A 564 4.56 15.74 -44.56
N ASP A 565 4.41 15.02 -43.45
CA ASP A 565 3.32 14.05 -43.21
C ASP A 565 2.17 14.64 -42.34
N GLY A 566 2.23 15.93 -42.00
CA GLY A 566 1.22 16.63 -41.19
C GLY A 566 1.81 17.40 -40.00
N ASN A 567 0.92 18.00 -39.21
CA ASN A 567 1.28 18.67 -37.96
C ASN A 567 1.45 17.62 -36.86
N GLN A 568 2.48 17.73 -36.03
CA GLN A 568 2.73 16.78 -34.95
C GLN A 568 3.34 17.45 -33.71
N TRP A 569 3.18 16.80 -32.58
CA TRP A 569 3.73 17.22 -31.29
C TRP A 569 5.12 16.63 -31.08
N LYS A 570 6.12 17.48 -30.82
CA LYS A 570 7.50 17.07 -30.46
C LYS A 570 7.93 17.70 -29.14
N ASN A 571 8.59 16.94 -28.27
CA ASN A 571 9.13 17.49 -27.03
C ASN A 571 10.33 18.41 -27.32
N LEU A 572 10.59 19.42 -26.47
CA LEU A 572 11.67 20.39 -26.67
C LEU A 572 13.06 19.74 -26.88
N ASN A 573 13.37 18.65 -26.16
CA ASN A 573 14.60 17.85 -26.31
C ASN A 573 14.65 17.02 -27.61
N GLU A 574 13.53 16.87 -28.32
CA GLU A 574 13.41 16.17 -29.59
C GLU A 574 13.46 17.13 -30.79
N LEU A 575 13.21 18.43 -30.54
CA LEU A 575 13.32 19.48 -31.55
C LEU A 575 14.77 19.65 -32.05
N VAL A 576 14.90 19.88 -33.36
CA VAL A 576 16.16 20.23 -34.01
C VAL A 576 16.05 21.57 -34.75
N ASN A 577 17.17 22.24 -35.04
CA ASN A 577 17.17 23.58 -35.66
C ASN A 577 16.40 23.69 -36.99
N ASN A 578 16.22 22.55 -37.70
CA ASN A 578 15.48 22.46 -38.96
C ASN A 578 14.00 22.10 -38.79
N ASP A 579 13.51 21.88 -37.57
CA ASP A 579 12.08 21.69 -37.31
C ASP A 579 11.34 23.02 -37.48
N ILE A 580 10.28 22.99 -38.28
CA ILE A 580 9.42 24.13 -38.54
C ILE A 580 8.35 24.17 -37.46
N LEU A 581 8.45 25.12 -36.54
CA LEU A 581 7.44 25.34 -35.51
C LEU A 581 6.23 26.06 -36.08
N ILE A 582 5.04 25.61 -35.66
CA ILE A 582 3.78 26.29 -35.94
C ILE A 582 3.54 27.28 -34.81
N MET A 583 3.54 28.56 -35.15
CA MET A 583 3.39 29.64 -34.19
C MET A 583 2.23 30.55 -34.58
N LEU A 584 1.60 31.20 -33.60
CA LEU A 584 0.46 32.09 -33.79
C LEU A 584 0.82 33.50 -33.32
N ASN A 585 0.69 34.49 -34.20
CA ASN A 585 1.01 35.88 -33.85
C ASN A 585 -0.16 36.60 -33.13
N ASN A 586 0.11 37.79 -32.58
CA ASN A 586 -0.89 38.62 -31.88
C ASN A 586 -2.02 39.18 -32.79
N LYS A 587 -2.00 38.90 -34.10
CA LYS A 587 -3.08 39.20 -35.06
C LYS A 587 -3.93 37.97 -35.40
N LEU A 588 -3.63 36.82 -34.80
CA LEU A 588 -4.23 35.52 -35.06
C LEU A 588 -3.86 34.91 -36.43
N ASP A 589 -2.77 35.36 -37.05
CA ASP A 589 -2.20 34.66 -38.21
C ASP A 589 -1.20 33.59 -37.75
N TYR A 590 -1.32 32.38 -38.30
CA TYR A 590 -0.28 31.37 -38.17
C TYR A 590 0.95 31.74 -39.00
N PHE A 591 2.13 31.55 -38.43
CA PHE A 591 3.40 31.66 -39.13
C PHE A 591 4.30 30.48 -38.77
N PHE A 592 5.16 30.13 -39.72
CA PHE A 592 6.04 28.97 -39.66
C PHE A 592 7.47 29.47 -39.53
N THR A 593 8.19 29.06 -38.49
CA THR A 593 9.54 29.56 -38.18
C THR A 593 10.47 28.42 -37.79
N ASN A 594 11.76 28.58 -38.10
CA ASN A 594 12.78 27.60 -37.74
C ASN A 594 13.33 27.90 -36.34
N ILE A 595 13.96 26.90 -35.74
CA ILE A 595 14.60 27.02 -34.43
C ILE A 595 16.02 27.56 -34.60
N LEU A 596 16.29 28.75 -34.04
CA LEU A 596 17.59 29.40 -34.09
C LEU A 596 18.57 28.78 -33.09
N SER A 597 18.12 28.56 -31.84
CA SER A 597 18.91 27.83 -30.84
C SER A 597 18.06 27.29 -29.70
N ILE A 598 18.48 26.17 -29.11
CA ILE A 598 17.97 25.66 -27.84
C ILE A 598 19.15 25.59 -26.86
N LYS A 599 18.99 26.16 -25.66
CA LYS A 599 20.06 26.26 -24.64
C LYS A 599 19.53 25.90 -23.26
N GLU A 600 20.29 25.16 -22.47
CA GLU A 600 19.98 24.94 -21.06
C GLU A 600 20.30 26.21 -20.26
N ILE A 601 19.37 26.63 -19.38
CA ILE A 601 19.44 27.86 -18.59
C ILE A 601 19.21 27.58 -17.09
N PRO A 602 19.55 28.52 -16.18
CA PRO A 602 19.26 28.38 -14.75
C PRO A 602 17.78 28.12 -14.49
N VAL A 603 17.47 27.20 -13.55
CA VAL A 603 16.09 26.80 -13.26
C VAL A 603 15.33 27.90 -12.51
N GLU A 604 14.15 28.23 -13.01
CA GLU A 604 13.17 29.10 -12.37
C GLU A 604 11.79 28.42 -12.33
N PRO A 605 10.83 28.90 -11.52
CA PRO A 605 9.56 28.21 -11.36
C PRO A 605 8.82 28.08 -12.70
N VAL A 606 8.49 26.84 -13.03
CA VAL A 606 7.62 26.47 -14.15
C VAL A 606 6.18 26.41 -13.67
N TYR A 607 5.30 26.99 -14.46
CA TYR A 607 3.87 27.10 -14.27
C TYR A 607 3.18 26.23 -15.33
N ASP A 608 1.91 25.92 -15.11
CA ASP A 608 1.05 25.22 -16.08
C ASP A 608 -0.40 25.56 -15.77
N PHE A 609 -1.34 25.40 -16.72
CA PHE A 609 -2.77 25.53 -16.42
C PHE A 609 -3.62 24.56 -17.23
N THR A 610 -4.80 24.21 -16.70
CA THR A 610 -5.82 23.45 -17.45
C THR A 610 -6.88 24.37 -18.03
N THR A 611 -7.29 24.09 -19.26
CA THR A 611 -8.37 24.80 -19.99
C THR A 611 -9.65 23.98 -20.06
N TYR A 612 -10.78 24.59 -20.42
CA TYR A 612 -12.04 23.88 -20.68
C TYR A 612 -12.14 23.30 -22.12
N SER A 613 -11.24 23.64 -23.04
CA SER A 613 -11.22 23.13 -24.43
C SER A 613 -10.56 21.76 -24.49
N ASP A 614 -11.13 20.92 -25.34
CA ASP A 614 -10.83 19.50 -25.48
C ASP A 614 -9.38 19.23 -25.96
N ASN A 615 -8.78 20.17 -26.69
CA ASN A 615 -7.45 20.01 -27.30
C ASN A 615 -6.26 20.28 -26.35
N HIS A 616 -6.52 20.75 -25.10
CA HIS A 616 -5.53 20.97 -24.03
C HIS A 616 -4.29 21.79 -24.40
N SER A 617 -4.39 22.63 -25.43
CA SER A 617 -3.32 23.47 -25.92
C SER A 617 -3.53 24.93 -25.54
N PHE A 618 -2.45 25.72 -25.47
CA PHE A 618 -2.55 27.17 -25.30
C PHE A 618 -1.40 27.89 -25.98
N VAL A 619 -1.64 29.13 -26.40
CA VAL A 619 -0.63 29.96 -27.08
C VAL A 619 0.27 30.67 -26.06
N ALA A 620 1.51 30.20 -25.93
CA ALA A 620 2.51 30.66 -24.97
C ALA A 620 3.78 31.12 -25.69
N SER A 621 4.19 32.38 -25.56
CA SER A 621 5.19 33.09 -26.38
C SER A 621 5.02 32.86 -27.90
N SER A 622 3.77 32.75 -28.37
CA SER A 622 3.36 32.33 -29.71
C SER A 622 3.53 30.83 -30.08
N PHE A 623 3.89 29.94 -29.14
CA PHE A 623 4.01 28.47 -29.29
C PHE A 623 2.80 27.70 -28.67
N VAL A 624 2.66 26.36 -28.85
CA VAL A 624 1.44 25.53 -28.54
C VAL A 624 1.79 24.24 -27.71
N THR A 625 0.91 23.62 -26.84
CA THR A 625 1.20 22.70 -25.64
C THR A 625 0.25 21.44 -25.29
N HIS A 626 0.53 20.48 -24.33
CA HIS A 626 -0.35 19.28 -23.88
C HIS A 626 0.03 18.40 -22.56
N ASN A 627 -0.81 17.46 -21.95
CA ASN A 627 -0.63 16.72 -20.60
C ASN A 627 -1.37 15.32 -20.17
N CYS A 628 -0.85 14.50 -19.17
CA CYS A 628 -1.37 13.51 -18.07
C CYS A 628 -1.99 12.02 -18.13
N PRO A 629 -1.82 11.14 -17.05
CA PRO A 629 -2.72 9.98 -16.66
C PRO A 629 -3.09 9.73 -15.12
N VAL A 630 -4.00 8.77 -14.76
CA VAL A 630 -4.80 8.72 -13.46
C VAL A 630 -5.26 7.32 -12.87
N GLU A 631 -5.44 7.18 -11.52
CA GLU A 631 -6.47 6.31 -10.85
C GLU A 631 -6.67 6.63 -9.31
N THR A 632 -7.78 7.27 -8.88
CA THR A 632 -8.08 7.55 -7.43
C THR A 632 -9.55 7.95 -7.18
N PRO A 633 -10.14 7.90 -5.96
CA PRO A 633 -11.50 8.40 -5.71
C PRO A 633 -11.60 9.94 -5.72
N GLU A 634 -12.78 10.43 -6.07
CA GLU A 634 -13.15 11.85 -5.97
C GLU A 634 -13.21 12.37 -4.51
N GLY A 635 -13.12 13.69 -4.35
CA GLY A 635 -13.33 14.39 -3.08
C GLY A 635 -12.18 14.23 -2.08
N ALA A 636 -12.48 14.30 -0.77
CA ALA A 636 -11.48 14.40 0.30
C ALA A 636 -10.45 13.24 0.35
N LYS A 637 -10.71 12.11 -0.33
CA LYS A 637 -9.84 10.93 -0.39
C LYS A 637 -8.94 10.87 -1.63
N ILE A 638 -9.01 11.86 -2.51
CA ILE A 638 -8.18 11.98 -3.71
C ILE A 638 -6.68 11.85 -3.36
N GLY A 639 -5.98 10.96 -4.08
CA GLY A 639 -4.57 10.62 -3.90
C GLY A 639 -4.22 9.83 -2.62
N ILE A 640 -5.07 9.85 -1.59
CA ILE A 640 -4.86 9.10 -0.34
C ILE A 640 -5.20 7.61 -0.51
N VAL A 641 -6.26 7.33 -1.28
CA VAL A 641 -6.67 5.96 -1.63
C VAL A 641 -6.19 5.65 -3.03
N LYS A 642 -5.34 4.62 -3.14
CA LYS A 642 -4.68 4.18 -4.38
C LYS A 642 -5.10 2.76 -4.73
N SER A 643 -4.86 2.35 -5.96
CA SER A 643 -5.25 1.06 -6.54
C SER A 643 -3.99 0.37 -7.11
N ILE A 644 -3.81 -0.92 -6.86
CA ILE A 644 -2.66 -1.67 -7.40
C ILE A 644 -3.00 -2.15 -8.83
N SER A 645 -2.17 -1.78 -9.81
CA SER A 645 -2.30 -2.12 -11.24
C SER A 645 -2.39 -3.63 -11.51
N MET A 646 -3.04 -4.05 -12.61
CA MET A 646 -3.47 -5.43 -12.81
C MET A 646 -2.36 -6.50 -12.68
N MET A 647 -1.16 -6.27 -13.24
CA MET A 647 -0.04 -7.21 -13.12
C MET A 647 0.89 -6.97 -11.93
N ALA A 648 0.74 -5.87 -11.19
CA ALA A 648 1.54 -5.63 -9.99
C ALA A 648 1.06 -6.47 -8.79
N SER A 649 1.99 -6.77 -7.89
CA SER A 649 1.74 -7.52 -6.65
C SER A 649 2.56 -6.94 -5.49
N VAL A 650 2.28 -7.44 -4.28
CA VAL A 650 2.99 -7.04 -3.05
C VAL A 650 3.77 -8.23 -2.51
N THR A 651 5.06 -8.06 -2.21
CA THR A 651 5.90 -9.14 -1.69
C THR A 651 5.51 -9.56 -0.28
N CYS A 652 5.60 -10.85 -0.01
CA CYS A 652 5.74 -11.37 1.36
C CYS A 652 7.21 -11.32 1.77
N GLN A 653 7.50 -11.21 3.07
CA GLN A 653 8.88 -11.17 3.57
C GLN A 653 9.48 -12.58 3.52
N ASN A 654 10.67 -12.76 2.95
CA ASN A 654 11.25 -14.09 2.76
C ASN A 654 12.52 -14.31 3.60
N ASN A 655 12.36 -14.53 4.90
CA ASN A 655 13.49 -14.67 5.84
C ASN A 655 14.39 -15.89 5.56
N SER A 656 13.98 -16.83 4.70
CA SER A 656 14.86 -17.92 4.26
C SER A 656 16.06 -17.44 3.43
N GLN A 657 15.89 -16.30 2.72
CA GLN A 657 16.89 -15.76 1.81
C GLN A 657 18.10 -15.18 2.53
N GLU A 658 17.98 -14.78 3.80
CA GLU A 658 19.09 -14.22 4.59
C GLU A 658 20.27 -15.20 4.63
N LYS A 659 20.03 -16.45 5.03
CA LYS A 659 21.07 -17.49 5.08
C LYS A 659 21.63 -17.86 3.71
N VAL A 660 20.79 -17.83 2.67
CA VAL A 660 21.21 -18.14 1.29
C VAL A 660 22.16 -17.06 0.79
N LEU A 661 21.78 -15.80 0.96
CA LEU A 661 22.59 -14.64 0.57
C LEU A 661 23.86 -14.54 1.40
N ASP A 662 23.82 -14.74 2.72
CA ASP A 662 25.02 -14.81 3.57
C ASP A 662 25.98 -15.89 3.07
N THR A 663 25.47 -17.08 2.74
CA THR A 663 26.28 -18.18 2.19
C THR A 663 26.91 -17.78 0.85
N ILE A 664 26.15 -17.14 -0.05
CA ILE A 664 26.65 -16.66 -1.34
C ILE A 664 27.73 -15.58 -1.15
N MET A 665 27.48 -14.58 -0.29
CA MET A 665 28.43 -13.52 0.02
C MET A 665 29.75 -14.07 0.58
N ASN A 666 29.67 -15.07 1.47
CA ASN A 666 30.84 -15.75 2.03
C ASN A 666 31.67 -16.54 1.00
N THR A 667 31.16 -16.81 -0.20
CA THR A 667 31.98 -17.41 -1.28
C THR A 667 32.89 -16.39 -1.98
N PHE A 668 32.58 -15.09 -1.90
CA PHE A 668 33.36 -14.03 -2.52
C PHE A 668 34.46 -13.51 -1.58
N THR A 669 35.67 -14.07 -1.69
CA THR A 669 36.87 -13.63 -0.95
C THR A 669 37.28 -12.17 -1.19
N THR A 670 36.68 -11.52 -2.19
CA THR A 670 36.87 -10.10 -2.53
C THR A 670 36.03 -9.15 -1.68
N ILE A 671 34.99 -9.64 -0.99
CA ILE A 671 34.18 -8.86 -0.06
C ILE A 671 34.92 -8.79 1.28
N LYS A 672 35.09 -7.57 1.79
CA LYS A 672 35.67 -7.30 3.11
C LYS A 672 34.62 -6.73 4.06
N HIS A 673 34.86 -6.87 5.36
CA HIS A 673 34.03 -6.21 6.36
C HIS A 673 34.28 -4.69 6.33
N PRO A 674 33.26 -3.82 6.54
CA PRO A 674 33.44 -2.36 6.41
C PRO A 674 34.45 -1.76 7.40
N ALA A 675 34.71 -2.43 8.52
CA ALA A 675 35.69 -1.99 9.52
C ALA A 675 37.14 -2.41 9.22
N ASP A 676 37.37 -3.31 8.27
CA ASP A 676 38.71 -3.83 7.94
C ASP A 676 39.42 -2.96 6.87
N ILE A 677 38.80 -1.85 6.48
CA ILE A 677 39.26 -0.93 5.44
C ILE A 677 39.55 0.42 6.06
N ASN A 678 40.67 1.03 5.66
CA ASN A 678 40.96 2.43 5.99
C ASN A 678 39.82 3.33 5.47
N PRO A 679 39.10 4.08 6.33
CA PRO A 679 38.00 4.93 5.89
C PRO A 679 38.37 5.92 4.78
N LEU A 680 39.63 6.35 4.71
CA LEU A 680 40.13 7.24 3.65
C LEU A 680 40.12 6.59 2.25
N GLU A 681 40.16 5.26 2.16
CA GLU A 681 40.06 4.53 0.90
C GLU A 681 38.60 4.24 0.49
N MET A 682 37.61 4.52 1.36
CA MET A 682 36.20 4.09 1.19
C MET A 682 35.60 4.53 -0.16
N ASN A 683 36.03 5.67 -0.71
CA ASN A 683 35.62 6.18 -2.02
C ASN A 683 36.02 5.27 -3.21
N THR A 684 36.95 4.33 -3.00
CA THR A 684 37.39 3.32 -4.00
C THR A 684 36.64 1.99 -3.91
N TYR A 685 35.72 1.86 -2.96
CA TYR A 685 34.91 0.66 -2.72
C TYR A 685 33.42 0.91 -3.02
N VAL A 686 32.75 -0.17 -3.42
CA VAL A 686 31.29 -0.29 -3.54
C VAL A 686 30.77 -0.97 -2.29
N LYS A 687 29.71 -0.41 -1.69
CA LYS A 687 29.06 -0.89 -0.47
C LYS A 687 28.00 -1.92 -0.82
N ILE A 688 27.88 -3.00 -0.05
CA ILE A 688 26.91 -4.07 -0.29
C ILE A 688 25.90 -4.10 0.87
N PHE A 689 24.62 -3.90 0.55
CA PHE A 689 23.50 -3.87 1.50
C PHE A 689 22.52 -5.00 1.26
N ILE A 690 22.04 -5.61 2.35
CA ILE A 690 21.00 -6.65 2.34
C ILE A 690 19.91 -6.25 3.32
N ASN A 691 18.69 -5.96 2.85
CA ASN A 691 17.60 -5.36 3.64
C ASN A 691 18.07 -4.16 4.50
N GLY A 692 18.96 -3.34 3.95
CA GLY A 692 19.59 -2.19 4.60
C GLY A 692 20.77 -2.50 5.55
N ASN A 693 20.99 -3.76 5.90
CA ASN A 693 22.18 -4.19 6.66
C ASN A 693 23.44 -4.06 5.77
N TRP A 694 24.44 -3.30 6.19
CA TRP A 694 25.69 -3.11 5.44
C TRP A 694 26.61 -4.35 5.60
N VAL A 695 26.44 -5.36 4.74
CA VAL A 695 27.12 -6.65 4.89
C VAL A 695 28.61 -6.55 4.60
N GLY A 696 29.02 -5.79 3.58
CA GLY A 696 30.42 -5.67 3.23
C GLY A 696 30.74 -4.58 2.21
N VAL A 697 31.99 -4.59 1.76
CA VAL A 697 32.56 -3.66 0.78
C VAL A 697 33.46 -4.42 -0.20
N VAL A 698 33.45 -4.02 -1.47
CA VAL A 698 34.26 -4.61 -2.55
C VAL A 698 34.93 -3.50 -3.36
N LYS A 699 36.16 -3.70 -3.85
CA LYS A 699 36.80 -2.71 -4.74
C LYS A 699 35.97 -2.53 -6.02
N THR A 700 35.84 -1.29 -6.50
CA THR A 700 35.01 -0.96 -7.69
C THR A 700 35.28 -1.84 -8.90
N GLY A 701 36.52 -2.24 -9.16
CA GLY A 701 36.86 -3.12 -10.30
C GLY A 701 36.18 -4.50 -10.29
N ASN A 702 35.84 -5.03 -9.10
CA ASN A 702 35.27 -6.37 -8.94
C ASN A 702 33.76 -6.34 -8.63
N SER A 703 33.15 -5.15 -8.53
CA SER A 703 31.75 -5.03 -8.08
C SER A 703 30.75 -5.53 -9.12
N LEU A 704 31.07 -5.37 -10.41
CA LEU A 704 30.20 -5.79 -11.51
C LEU A 704 30.09 -7.32 -11.59
N ASP A 705 31.18 -8.04 -11.32
CA ASP A 705 31.19 -9.51 -11.31
C ASP A 705 30.27 -10.07 -10.22
N ILE A 706 30.30 -9.46 -9.02
CA ILE A 706 29.39 -9.81 -7.91
C ILE A 706 27.93 -9.51 -8.30
N TYR A 707 27.65 -8.33 -8.86
CA TYR A 707 26.30 -7.97 -9.30
C TYR A 707 25.75 -8.97 -10.33
N ASN A 708 26.55 -9.29 -11.36
CA ASN A 708 26.16 -10.25 -12.40
C ASN A 708 25.97 -11.65 -11.82
N ALA A 709 26.88 -12.12 -10.96
CA ALA A 709 26.75 -13.43 -10.31
C ALA A 709 25.47 -13.53 -9.45
N LEU A 710 25.10 -12.46 -8.73
CA LEU A 710 23.84 -12.41 -7.98
C LEU A 710 22.61 -12.46 -8.90
N LYS A 711 22.62 -11.73 -10.04
CA LYS A 711 21.54 -11.79 -11.03
C LYS A 711 21.42 -13.20 -11.65
N GLU A 712 22.53 -13.87 -11.96
CA GLU A 712 22.51 -15.27 -12.43
C GLU A 712 21.99 -16.23 -11.35
N LYS A 713 22.41 -16.10 -10.08
CA LYS A 713 21.88 -16.92 -8.97
C LYS A 713 20.39 -16.71 -8.73
N ARG A 714 19.84 -15.54 -9.07
CA ARG A 714 18.39 -15.30 -9.09
C ARG A 714 17.68 -15.96 -10.29
N LYS A 715 18.28 -15.94 -11.48
CA LYS A 715 17.76 -16.70 -12.64
C LYS A 715 17.73 -18.20 -12.35
N GLU A 716 18.78 -18.75 -11.74
CA GLU A 716 18.85 -20.15 -11.28
C GLU A 716 17.81 -20.50 -10.19
N ASN A 717 17.02 -19.53 -9.68
CA ASN A 717 16.11 -19.67 -8.54
C ASN A 717 16.79 -20.12 -7.23
N ILE A 718 18.11 -19.93 -7.10
CA ILE A 718 18.81 -20.10 -5.81
C ILE A 718 18.49 -18.91 -4.91
N ILE A 719 18.60 -17.70 -5.46
CA ILE A 719 17.99 -16.50 -4.88
C ILE A 719 16.53 -16.45 -5.37
N ASP A 720 15.59 -16.21 -4.47
CA ASP A 720 14.16 -16.12 -4.80
C ASP A 720 13.91 -15.03 -5.85
N LYS A 721 13.06 -15.35 -6.83
CA LYS A 721 12.75 -14.48 -7.96
C LYS A 721 12.11 -13.13 -7.59
N TYR A 722 11.52 -13.00 -6.40
CA TYR A 722 10.98 -11.73 -5.89
C TYR A 722 12.00 -10.95 -5.05
N THR A 723 13.26 -11.39 -4.98
CA THR A 723 14.37 -10.62 -4.41
C THR A 723 14.82 -9.56 -5.42
N SER A 724 14.79 -8.28 -5.02
CA SER A 724 15.31 -7.18 -5.85
C SER A 724 16.84 -7.14 -5.71
N ILE A 725 17.54 -6.93 -6.84
CA ILE A 725 19.01 -6.82 -6.88
C ILE A 725 19.35 -5.63 -7.79
N LEU A 726 19.74 -4.51 -7.18
CA LEU A 726 20.04 -3.26 -7.89
C LEU A 726 21.47 -2.79 -7.63
N PHE A 727 22.02 -2.05 -8.58
CA PHE A 727 23.35 -1.41 -8.48
C PHE A 727 23.18 0.08 -8.73
N ASP A 728 23.31 0.85 -7.65
CA ASP A 728 23.35 2.31 -7.63
C ASP A 728 24.80 2.74 -7.91
N TYR A 729 25.09 3.05 -9.18
CA TYR A 729 26.43 3.42 -9.64
C TYR A 729 26.89 4.76 -9.04
N ASP A 730 25.97 5.71 -8.89
CA ASP A 730 26.26 7.07 -8.42
C ASP A 730 26.64 7.09 -6.93
N ARG A 731 25.90 6.35 -6.08
CA ARG A 731 26.22 6.21 -4.65
C ARG A 731 27.25 5.11 -4.36
N LYS A 732 27.62 4.31 -5.37
CA LYS A 732 28.47 3.11 -5.28
C LYS A 732 27.90 2.09 -4.29
N GLU A 733 26.66 1.66 -4.52
CA GLU A 733 25.93 0.75 -3.62
C GLU A 733 25.24 -0.38 -4.39
N ILE A 734 25.55 -1.63 -4.04
CA ILE A 734 24.74 -2.79 -4.44
C ILE A 734 23.72 -3.02 -3.32
N LYS A 735 22.43 -3.02 -3.65
CA LYS A 735 21.35 -3.21 -2.67
C LYS A 735 20.51 -4.44 -3.04
N ILE A 736 20.26 -5.28 -2.05
CA ILE A 736 19.48 -6.50 -2.17
C ILE A 736 18.31 -6.42 -1.21
N TYR A 737 17.09 -6.62 -1.72
CA TYR A 737 15.86 -6.54 -0.93
C TYR A 737 15.02 -7.81 -1.09
N PHE A 738 14.77 -8.50 0.04
CA PHE A 738 13.84 -9.63 0.15
C PHE A 738 12.79 -9.41 1.27
N ASP A 739 12.67 -8.16 1.74
CA ASP A 739 11.64 -7.72 2.67
C ASP A 739 10.22 -7.77 2.06
N GLY A 740 9.23 -7.78 2.94
CA GLY A 740 7.81 -7.77 2.59
C GLY A 740 7.28 -6.36 2.37
N GLY A 741 6.20 -6.25 1.58
CA GLY A 741 5.56 -4.97 1.29
C GLY A 741 6.19 -4.18 0.14
N ARG A 742 7.12 -4.75 -0.63
CA ARG A 742 7.58 -4.14 -1.89
C ARG A 742 6.49 -4.32 -2.95
N LEU A 743 6.25 -3.27 -3.72
CA LEU A 743 5.45 -3.34 -4.94
C LEU A 743 6.33 -3.84 -6.07
N ILE A 744 5.96 -4.98 -6.66
CA ILE A 744 6.68 -5.64 -7.76
C ILE A 744 5.78 -5.77 -8.98
N ARG A 745 6.37 -5.75 -10.18
CA ARG A 745 5.71 -6.14 -11.44
C ARG A 745 6.58 -7.14 -12.21
N PRO A 746 5.97 -8.09 -12.95
CA PRO A 746 6.68 -8.86 -13.96
C PRO A 746 6.99 -7.95 -15.16
N LEU A 747 8.19 -8.08 -15.73
CA LEU A 747 8.61 -7.44 -16.98
C LEU A 747 9.20 -8.51 -17.91
N LEU A 748 9.08 -8.31 -19.21
CA LEU A 748 9.75 -9.17 -20.21
C LEU A 748 11.24 -8.83 -20.24
N ILE A 749 12.10 -9.85 -20.19
CA ILE A 749 13.55 -9.67 -20.28
C ILE A 749 13.91 -9.40 -21.75
N VAL A 750 14.64 -8.32 -21.99
CA VAL A 750 15.15 -7.94 -23.31
C VAL A 750 16.66 -8.13 -23.34
N LYS A 751 17.16 -8.74 -24.40
CA LYS A 751 18.60 -8.84 -24.66
C LYS A 751 18.89 -8.32 -26.07
N ASP A 752 19.78 -7.33 -26.16
CA ASP A 752 20.20 -6.72 -27.43
C ASP A 752 18.99 -6.22 -28.25
N ASN A 753 18.01 -5.64 -27.55
CA ASN A 753 16.70 -5.20 -28.06
C ASN A 753 15.77 -6.30 -28.60
N GLU A 754 16.11 -7.58 -28.46
CA GLU A 754 15.25 -8.70 -28.83
C GLU A 754 14.60 -9.39 -27.61
N LEU A 755 13.44 -10.00 -27.83
CA LEU A 755 12.72 -10.81 -26.86
C LEU A 755 12.95 -12.31 -27.10
N ASN A 756 13.19 -13.07 -26.03
CA ASN A 756 13.58 -14.48 -26.11
C ASN A 756 12.39 -15.45 -26.31
N PHE A 757 11.70 -15.34 -27.46
CA PHE A 757 10.65 -16.26 -27.88
C PHE A 757 11.16 -17.27 -28.92
N SER A 758 11.94 -18.27 -28.48
CA SER A 758 12.36 -19.36 -29.37
C SER A 758 11.20 -20.32 -29.71
N PRO A 759 11.23 -21.03 -30.86
CA PRO A 759 10.15 -21.94 -31.27
C PRO A 759 9.82 -23.04 -30.24
N SER A 760 10.79 -23.46 -29.43
CA SER A 760 10.58 -24.44 -28.35
C SER A 760 9.91 -23.85 -27.11
N ILE A 761 10.11 -22.55 -26.86
CA ILE A 761 9.39 -21.78 -25.83
C ILE A 761 7.93 -21.57 -26.24
N ILE A 762 7.70 -21.13 -27.47
CA ILE A 762 6.36 -20.91 -28.05
C ILE A 762 5.54 -22.20 -27.99
N LYS A 763 6.09 -23.31 -28.49
CA LYS A 763 5.41 -24.61 -28.42
C LYS A 763 5.08 -25.02 -26.97
N ALA A 764 5.99 -24.78 -26.03
CA ALA A 764 5.75 -25.10 -24.62
C ALA A 764 4.72 -24.17 -23.95
N LEU A 765 4.56 -22.93 -24.43
CA LEU A 765 3.51 -22.00 -24.01
C LEU A 765 2.14 -22.50 -24.51
N ASP A 766 2.04 -22.86 -25.78
CA ASP A 766 0.83 -23.47 -26.37
C ASP A 766 0.46 -24.79 -25.64
N GLU A 767 1.44 -25.65 -25.36
CA GLU A 767 1.26 -26.89 -24.59
C GLU A 767 0.78 -26.65 -23.15
N GLU A 768 1.19 -25.55 -22.48
CA GLU A 768 0.69 -25.20 -21.13
C GLU A 768 -0.74 -24.61 -21.16
N LEU A 769 -1.08 -23.83 -22.19
CA LEU A 769 -2.43 -23.27 -22.38
C LEU A 769 -3.50 -24.34 -22.62
N LEU A 770 -3.12 -25.46 -23.25
CA LEU A 770 -4.03 -26.59 -23.52
C LEU A 770 -4.26 -27.52 -22.32
N LYS A 771 -3.53 -27.36 -21.20
CA LYS A 771 -3.65 -28.25 -20.04
C LYS A 771 -4.92 -27.95 -19.20
N PRO A 772 -5.63 -28.98 -18.70
CA PRO A 772 -6.82 -28.78 -17.87
C PRO A 772 -6.52 -28.08 -16.54
N ASP A 773 -5.26 -28.07 -16.09
CA ASP A 773 -4.80 -27.37 -14.90
C ASP A 773 -4.01 -26.08 -15.20
N ILE A 774 -4.37 -25.37 -16.28
CA ILE A 774 -3.82 -24.07 -16.72
C ILE A 774 -3.55 -23.07 -15.59
N HIS A 775 -4.33 -23.10 -14.50
CA HIS A 775 -4.13 -22.28 -13.30
C HIS A 775 -2.79 -22.50 -12.57
N LYS A 776 -2.06 -23.59 -12.86
CA LYS A 776 -0.67 -23.85 -12.43
C LYS A 776 0.36 -23.61 -13.54
N GLY A 777 -0.09 -23.43 -14.78
CA GLY A 777 0.75 -23.39 -15.97
C GLY A 777 1.78 -22.26 -15.93
N TRP A 778 1.40 -21.05 -15.50
CA TRP A 778 2.35 -19.94 -15.30
C TRP A 778 3.52 -20.33 -14.38
N LYS A 779 3.23 -20.92 -13.22
CA LYS A 779 4.26 -21.28 -12.24
C LYS A 779 5.19 -22.36 -12.80
N ARG A 780 4.66 -23.36 -13.53
CA ARG A 780 5.47 -24.35 -14.26
C ARG A 780 6.34 -23.71 -15.36
N PHE A 781 5.74 -22.86 -16.18
CA PHE A 781 6.35 -22.25 -17.34
C PHE A 781 7.53 -21.35 -16.94
N ILE A 782 7.32 -20.43 -15.99
CA ILE A 782 8.39 -19.55 -15.49
C ILE A 782 9.49 -20.30 -14.73
N SER A 783 9.16 -21.39 -14.01
CA SER A 783 10.19 -22.26 -13.41
C SER A 783 11.04 -23.01 -14.44
N LYS A 784 10.52 -23.26 -15.65
CA LYS A 784 11.25 -23.89 -16.76
C LYS A 784 12.01 -22.88 -17.62
N TYR A 785 11.43 -21.69 -17.83
CA TYR A 785 11.94 -20.62 -18.68
C TYR A 785 12.09 -19.32 -17.88
N ASN A 786 13.06 -19.35 -16.96
CA ASN A 786 13.44 -18.27 -16.04
C ASN A 786 14.01 -17.01 -16.73
N ASN A 787 14.25 -17.05 -18.04
CA ASN A 787 14.90 -16.03 -18.85
C ASN A 787 13.94 -15.29 -19.79
N ILE A 788 12.62 -15.42 -19.57
CA ILE A 788 11.57 -14.68 -20.30
C ILE A 788 11.03 -13.51 -19.46
N VAL A 789 10.83 -13.73 -18.15
CA VAL A 789 10.15 -12.78 -17.26
C VAL A 789 10.97 -12.55 -16.00
N GLU A 790 11.20 -11.29 -15.66
CA GLU A 790 11.87 -10.84 -14.44
C GLU A 790 10.87 -10.09 -13.54
N TYR A 791 10.93 -10.29 -12.22
CA TYR A 791 10.08 -9.56 -11.27
C TYR A 791 10.91 -8.44 -10.62
N GLU A 792 10.55 -7.19 -10.93
CA GLU A 792 11.29 -6.02 -10.48
C GLU A 792 10.39 -5.12 -9.63
N ASP A 793 10.98 -4.47 -8.61
CA ASP A 793 10.31 -3.49 -7.76
C ASP A 793 10.51 -2.06 -8.25
N ILE A 794 9.82 -1.11 -7.61
CA ILE A 794 9.88 0.31 -7.95
C ILE A 794 11.30 0.90 -7.79
N GLU A 795 12.10 0.45 -6.81
CA GLU A 795 13.46 0.97 -6.63
C GLU A 795 14.41 0.45 -7.71
N SER A 796 14.31 -0.82 -8.07
CA SER A 796 15.06 -1.42 -9.18
C SER A 796 14.68 -0.85 -10.53
N CYS A 797 13.39 -0.56 -10.78
CA CYS A 797 12.93 0.08 -12.02
C CYS A 797 13.64 1.41 -12.33
N ASN A 798 14.07 2.16 -11.32
CA ASN A 798 14.80 3.43 -11.50
C ASN A 798 16.21 3.23 -12.11
N PHE A 799 16.72 2.00 -12.16
CA PHE A 799 18.02 1.64 -12.75
C PHE A 799 17.87 0.75 -14.01
N LEU A 800 16.66 0.61 -14.55
CA LEU A 800 16.36 -0.20 -15.73
C LEU A 800 15.94 0.67 -16.92
N MET A 801 16.21 0.20 -18.13
CA MET A 801 15.74 0.82 -19.37
C MET A 801 14.60 -0.04 -19.93
N ILE A 802 13.36 0.38 -19.71
CA ILE A 802 12.15 -0.40 -20.00
C ILE A 802 11.46 0.15 -21.26
N ALA A 803 11.22 -0.70 -22.26
CA ALA A 803 10.41 -0.37 -23.42
C ALA A 803 8.91 -0.45 -23.09
N ASN A 804 8.13 0.53 -23.56
CA ASN A 804 6.67 0.55 -23.35
C ASN A 804 5.93 -0.53 -24.17
N ASN A 805 6.50 -0.95 -25.31
CA ASN A 805 5.96 -1.96 -26.21
C ASN A 805 7.08 -2.56 -27.08
N VAL A 806 6.75 -3.62 -27.84
CA VAL A 806 7.68 -4.29 -28.76
C VAL A 806 8.11 -3.39 -29.92
N ASP A 807 7.26 -2.44 -30.34
CA ASP A 807 7.58 -1.58 -31.48
C ASP A 807 8.71 -0.60 -31.18
N LYS A 808 8.82 -0.10 -29.93
CA LYS A 808 9.99 0.65 -29.47
C LYS A 808 11.29 -0.16 -29.45
N LEU A 809 11.20 -1.49 -29.31
CA LEU A 809 12.37 -2.36 -29.46
C LEU A 809 12.83 -2.42 -30.92
N LYS A 810 11.91 -2.63 -31.87
CA LYS A 810 12.18 -2.64 -33.32
C LYS A 810 12.76 -1.31 -33.79
N GLU A 811 12.10 -0.20 -33.44
CA GLU A 811 12.54 1.17 -33.73
C GLU A 811 13.99 1.39 -33.26
N SER A 812 14.36 0.86 -32.09
CA SER A 812 15.73 0.97 -31.57
C SER A 812 16.73 0.09 -32.32
N ILE A 813 16.32 -1.07 -32.85
CA ILE A 813 17.15 -1.91 -33.74
C ILE A 813 17.36 -1.19 -35.08
N ASP A 814 16.30 -0.67 -35.70
CA ASP A 814 16.35 0.04 -36.98
C ASP A 814 17.24 1.31 -36.87
N ASN A 815 17.09 2.05 -35.77
CA ASN A 815 17.95 3.20 -35.44
C ASN A 815 19.42 2.80 -35.13
N SER A 816 19.69 1.55 -34.72
CA SER A 816 21.06 1.07 -34.52
C SER A 816 21.82 0.84 -35.83
N HIS A 817 21.09 0.69 -36.94
CA HIS A 817 21.66 0.59 -38.28
C HIS A 817 21.70 1.93 -39.03
N THR A 818 20.95 2.93 -38.55
CA THR A 818 20.80 4.23 -39.21
C THR A 818 21.80 5.24 -38.64
N LYS A 819 22.81 5.61 -39.44
CA LYS A 819 23.83 6.58 -39.05
C LYS A 819 23.24 8.00 -39.05
N VAL A 820 23.41 8.72 -37.95
CA VAL A 820 23.01 10.13 -37.82
C VAL A 820 24.09 11.01 -38.45
N GLU A 821 23.70 11.87 -39.39
CA GLU A 821 24.62 12.88 -39.93
C GLU A 821 24.82 14.00 -38.92
N TYR A 822 26.08 14.20 -38.49
CA TYR A 822 26.45 15.26 -37.56
C TYR A 822 26.74 16.57 -38.29
N THR A 823 25.87 17.56 -38.12
CA THR A 823 26.15 18.96 -38.47
C THR A 823 26.78 19.76 -37.33
N ASP A 824 26.78 19.23 -36.10
CA ASP A 824 27.28 19.88 -34.89
C ASP A 824 28.13 18.90 -34.06
N SER A 825 29.41 19.25 -33.88
CA SER A 825 30.42 18.44 -33.19
C SER A 825 30.27 18.39 -31.67
N THR A 826 29.36 19.18 -31.08
CA THR A 826 29.11 19.19 -29.64
C THR A 826 28.19 18.05 -29.17
N LYS A 827 27.46 17.40 -30.09
CA LYS A 827 26.48 16.34 -29.79
C LYS A 827 27.08 14.94 -29.90
N ILE A 828 28.04 14.59 -29.04
CA ILE A 828 28.58 13.22 -28.99
C ILE A 828 27.55 12.29 -28.33
N ASN A 829 26.98 11.38 -29.12
CA ASN A 829 26.19 10.26 -28.60
C ASN A 829 27.09 9.22 -27.92
N ARG A 830 26.66 8.70 -26.77
CA ARG A 830 27.36 7.68 -25.95
C ARG A 830 27.70 6.40 -26.72
N TYR A 831 26.99 6.10 -27.83
CA TYR A 831 27.18 4.91 -28.66
C TYR A 831 27.79 5.18 -30.05
N GLY A 832 28.39 6.36 -30.28
CA GLY A 832 28.97 6.72 -31.58
C GLY A 832 27.91 7.23 -32.57
N ASP A 833 28.03 6.90 -33.85
CA ASP A 833 27.26 7.56 -34.92
C ASP A 833 25.77 7.16 -35.04
N TYR A 834 25.22 6.36 -34.10
CA TYR A 834 23.90 5.72 -34.22
C TYR A 834 23.03 5.99 -32.98
N ARG A 835 21.92 6.73 -33.11
CA ARG A 835 21.06 7.13 -31.97
C ARG A 835 20.04 6.02 -31.62
N TRP A 836 20.48 5.01 -30.88
CA TRP A 836 19.62 3.94 -30.37
C TRP A 836 19.70 3.78 -28.84
N LEU A 837 18.69 3.11 -28.27
CA LEU A 837 18.59 2.80 -26.84
C LEU A 837 18.73 1.31 -26.59
N LYS A 838 19.65 0.91 -25.70
CA LYS A 838 19.73 -0.48 -25.25
C LYS A 838 18.76 -0.73 -24.10
N TYR A 839 17.62 -1.34 -24.43
CA TYR A 839 16.62 -1.75 -23.45
C TYR A 839 17.09 -2.98 -22.67
N THR A 840 16.76 -3.03 -21.38
CA THR A 840 16.96 -4.21 -20.52
C THR A 840 15.68 -5.00 -20.33
N HIS A 841 14.52 -4.35 -20.47
CA HIS A 841 13.21 -4.95 -20.30
C HIS A 841 12.16 -4.35 -21.25
N CYS A 842 11.03 -5.02 -21.38
CA CYS A 842 9.82 -4.52 -22.04
C CYS A 842 8.60 -4.76 -21.15
N GLU A 843 7.65 -3.83 -21.15
CA GLU A 843 6.33 -4.02 -20.55
C GLU A 843 5.48 -5.00 -21.39
N PHE A 844 4.55 -5.70 -20.76
CA PHE A 844 3.67 -6.67 -21.44
C PHE A 844 2.66 -5.96 -22.36
N ALA A 845 2.03 -4.90 -21.87
CA ALA A 845 1.13 -4.01 -22.62
C ALA A 845 0.79 -2.77 -21.77
N GLY A 846 0.49 -1.63 -22.40
CA GLY A 846 0.12 -0.41 -21.66
C GLY A 846 -1.05 -0.59 -20.67
N TRP A 847 -2.05 -1.40 -21.03
CA TRP A 847 -3.24 -1.61 -20.19
C TRP A 847 -2.99 -2.43 -18.92
N VAL A 848 -1.91 -3.21 -18.81
CA VAL A 848 -1.63 -4.00 -17.59
C VAL A 848 -1.14 -3.14 -16.41
N MET A 849 -0.73 -1.90 -16.71
CA MET A 849 -0.38 -0.87 -15.73
C MET A 849 -1.59 -0.14 -15.15
N LEU A 850 -2.79 -0.32 -15.72
CA LEU A 850 -4.04 0.22 -15.18
C LEU A 850 -4.52 -0.62 -13.99
N GLY A 851 -5.35 -0.03 -13.11
CA GLY A 851 -6.01 -0.78 -12.03
C GLY A 851 -7.24 -1.55 -12.53
N THR A 852 -7.79 -2.40 -11.65
CA THR A 852 -8.90 -3.30 -12.01
C THR A 852 -10.18 -2.58 -12.41
N THR A 853 -10.32 -1.28 -12.13
CA THR A 853 -11.52 -0.49 -12.50
C THR A 853 -11.32 0.26 -13.81
N ALA A 854 -10.27 1.08 -13.96
CA ALA A 854 -10.07 1.86 -15.18
C ALA A 854 -9.72 0.98 -16.39
N ALA A 855 -9.10 -0.19 -16.18
CA ALA A 855 -8.85 -1.13 -17.27
C ALA A 855 -10.12 -1.64 -17.99
N ASN A 856 -11.32 -1.46 -17.41
CA ASN A 856 -12.60 -1.79 -18.06
C ASN A 856 -13.26 -0.60 -18.79
N ILE A 857 -12.58 0.55 -18.87
CA ILE A 857 -13.01 1.69 -19.69
C ILE A 857 -12.49 1.42 -21.12
N PRO A 858 -13.38 1.26 -22.13
CA PRO A 858 -12.95 1.15 -23.52
C PRO A 858 -12.17 2.40 -23.92
N PHE A 859 -11.08 2.26 -24.70
CA PHE A 859 -10.33 3.41 -25.24
C PHE A 859 -9.89 4.47 -24.20
N LEU A 860 -9.57 4.07 -22.96
CA LEU A 860 -9.17 4.97 -21.87
C LEU A 860 -8.07 5.98 -22.25
N ASN A 861 -7.16 5.60 -23.16
CA ASN A 861 -6.08 6.45 -23.65
C ASN A 861 -6.53 7.54 -24.66
N HIS A 862 -7.83 7.64 -24.93
CA HIS A 862 -8.50 8.69 -25.73
C HIS A 862 -9.54 9.46 -24.90
N ASP A 863 -9.49 9.34 -23.57
CA ASP A 863 -10.43 9.96 -22.63
C ASP A 863 -9.68 10.92 -21.69
N TYR A 864 -10.38 11.91 -21.14
CA TYR A 864 -9.78 12.81 -20.16
C TYR A 864 -9.45 12.05 -18.87
N ALA A 865 -8.26 12.32 -18.34
CA ALA A 865 -7.83 11.78 -17.06
C ALA A 865 -8.84 12.13 -15.93
N THR A 866 -9.44 13.33 -15.97
CA THR A 866 -10.48 13.77 -15.02
C THR A 866 -11.77 12.95 -15.15
N LYS A 867 -12.29 12.77 -16.37
CA LYS A 867 -13.45 11.90 -16.66
C LYS A 867 -13.21 10.46 -16.22
N SER A 868 -11.98 9.98 -16.33
CA SER A 868 -11.55 8.68 -15.81
C SER A 868 -11.59 8.59 -14.26
N ILE A 869 -11.28 9.67 -13.51
CA ILE A 869 -11.49 9.75 -12.04
C ILE A 869 -12.98 9.64 -11.71
N VAL A 870 -13.81 10.36 -12.45
CA VAL A 870 -15.26 10.42 -12.27
C VAL A 870 -15.86 9.04 -12.51
N HIS A 871 -15.55 8.38 -13.63
CA HIS A 871 -16.01 7.01 -13.87
C HIS A 871 -15.45 6.01 -12.84
N PHE A 872 -14.17 6.12 -12.43
CA PHE A 872 -13.65 5.28 -11.34
C PHE A 872 -14.48 5.41 -10.05
N SER A 873 -15.07 6.59 -9.80
CA SER A 873 -15.94 6.86 -8.65
C SER A 873 -17.37 6.35 -8.85
N GLN A 874 -17.97 6.61 -10.02
CA GLN A 874 -19.31 6.15 -10.41
C GLN A 874 -19.39 4.62 -10.60
N ALA A 875 -18.36 3.98 -11.17
CA ALA A 875 -18.29 2.54 -11.40
C ALA A 875 -18.55 1.73 -10.11
N LYS A 876 -18.16 2.26 -8.95
CA LYS A 876 -18.39 1.67 -7.63
C LYS A 876 -19.83 1.82 -7.12
N GLN A 877 -20.65 2.65 -7.76
CA GLN A 877 -22.07 2.88 -7.46
C GLN A 877 -22.99 2.18 -8.48
N THR A 878 -22.42 1.58 -9.53
CA THR A 878 -23.18 0.85 -10.56
C THR A 878 -23.98 -0.31 -9.99
N ILE A 879 -25.12 -0.57 -10.61
CA ILE A 879 -26.00 -1.71 -10.32
C ILE A 879 -25.73 -2.82 -11.34
N GLY A 880 -25.68 -4.06 -10.88
CA GLY A 880 -25.46 -5.24 -11.71
C GLY A 880 -25.59 -6.51 -10.88
N ILE A 881 -25.04 -7.62 -11.35
CA ILE A 881 -24.93 -8.83 -10.52
C ILE A 881 -23.65 -8.72 -9.69
N TYR A 882 -23.75 -8.79 -8.36
CA TYR A 882 -22.59 -8.74 -7.48
C TYR A 882 -22.02 -10.13 -7.11
N LEU A 883 -22.88 -11.15 -6.98
CA LEU A 883 -22.56 -12.56 -6.77
C LEU A 883 -23.66 -13.44 -7.36
N THR A 884 -23.35 -14.62 -7.90
CA THR A 884 -24.40 -15.51 -8.44
C THR A 884 -25.28 -16.13 -7.37
N SER A 885 -24.77 -16.30 -6.15
CA SER A 885 -25.53 -16.81 -4.99
C SER A 885 -26.35 -15.74 -4.25
N TYR A 886 -26.55 -14.54 -4.83
CA TYR A 886 -27.34 -13.47 -4.20
C TYR A 886 -28.75 -13.94 -3.81
N LYS A 887 -29.35 -14.85 -4.60
CA LYS A 887 -30.69 -15.40 -4.38
C LYS A 887 -30.84 -16.09 -3.02
N ASP A 888 -29.78 -16.70 -2.49
CA ASP A 888 -29.77 -17.46 -1.23
C ASP A 888 -29.19 -16.66 -0.04
N ARG A 889 -28.73 -15.42 -0.30
CA ARG A 889 -28.00 -14.58 0.67
C ARG A 889 -28.87 -13.45 1.21
N MET A 890 -28.85 -13.27 2.53
CA MET A 890 -29.55 -12.16 3.21
C MET A 890 -28.68 -10.90 3.23
N ASP A 891 -28.36 -10.38 2.04
CA ASP A 891 -27.62 -9.14 1.85
C ASP A 891 -28.58 -7.95 1.58
N ILE A 892 -28.06 -6.72 1.69
CA ILE A 892 -28.74 -5.49 1.26
C ILE A 892 -28.01 -5.00 0.01
N SER A 893 -28.71 -4.92 -1.13
CA SER A 893 -28.11 -4.54 -2.42
C SER A 893 -29.17 -4.15 -3.46
N GLN A 894 -28.75 -3.89 -4.69
CA GLN A 894 -29.59 -3.68 -5.86
C GLN A 894 -29.14 -4.65 -6.96
N VAL A 895 -30.08 -5.25 -7.69
CA VAL A 895 -29.78 -6.22 -8.75
C VAL A 895 -30.54 -5.85 -10.02
N LEU A 896 -29.81 -5.69 -11.12
CA LEU A 896 -30.35 -5.33 -12.43
C LEU A 896 -31.08 -6.53 -13.06
N TYR A 897 -32.18 -6.29 -13.79
CA TYR A 897 -32.98 -7.34 -14.41
C TYR A 897 -32.29 -7.95 -15.64
N HIS A 898 -31.72 -7.10 -16.50
CA HIS A 898 -31.13 -7.54 -17.77
C HIS A 898 -29.68 -7.03 -17.98
N PRO A 899 -28.75 -7.24 -17.03
CA PRO A 899 -27.35 -6.82 -17.18
C PRO A 899 -26.70 -7.48 -18.39
N GLN A 900 -26.04 -6.68 -19.22
CA GLN A 900 -25.51 -7.11 -20.53
C GLN A 900 -24.00 -6.98 -20.60
N VAL A 901 -23.37 -7.91 -21.33
CA VAL A 901 -21.97 -7.76 -21.74
C VAL A 901 -21.86 -6.53 -22.65
N PRO A 902 -20.88 -5.63 -22.45
CA PRO A 902 -20.72 -4.45 -23.29
C PRO A 902 -20.33 -4.84 -24.72
N LEU A 903 -20.79 -4.05 -25.69
CA LEU A 903 -20.39 -4.20 -27.09
C LEU A 903 -18.90 -3.87 -27.30
N ALA A 904 -18.43 -2.73 -26.75
CA ALA A 904 -17.02 -2.37 -26.74
C ALA A 904 -16.31 -3.00 -25.53
N GLN A 905 -15.36 -3.90 -25.78
CA GLN A 905 -14.68 -4.70 -24.76
C GLN A 905 -13.17 -4.42 -24.71
N THR A 906 -12.61 -4.32 -23.50
CA THR A 906 -11.15 -4.33 -23.31
C THR A 906 -10.67 -5.75 -22.99
N LYS A 907 -9.42 -6.07 -23.32
CA LYS A 907 -8.78 -7.35 -22.95
C LYS A 907 -8.85 -7.61 -21.43
N ALA A 908 -8.79 -6.57 -20.61
CA ALA A 908 -8.88 -6.65 -19.15
C ALA A 908 -10.23 -7.18 -18.63
N MET A 909 -11.35 -6.90 -19.34
CA MET A 909 -12.68 -7.35 -18.90
C MET A 909 -12.77 -8.87 -18.74
N LYS A 910 -12.09 -9.64 -19.61
CA LYS A 910 -11.99 -11.09 -19.51
C LYS A 910 -11.34 -11.52 -18.19
N TYR A 911 -10.22 -10.89 -17.82
CA TYR A 911 -9.42 -11.27 -16.65
C TYR A 911 -9.98 -10.75 -15.33
N ASN A 912 -10.79 -9.69 -15.37
CA ASN A 912 -11.53 -9.17 -14.21
C ASN A 912 -12.86 -9.93 -13.96
N ASN A 913 -13.16 -11.01 -14.70
CA ASN A 913 -14.47 -11.70 -14.76
C ASN A 913 -15.65 -10.74 -15.05
N PHE A 914 -15.37 -9.62 -15.73
CA PHE A 914 -16.37 -8.60 -16.02
C PHE A 914 -17.37 -9.05 -17.09
N LEU A 915 -16.92 -9.91 -18.02
CA LEU A 915 -17.79 -10.51 -19.03
C LEU A 915 -18.78 -11.53 -18.44
N ASP A 916 -18.41 -12.21 -17.35
CA ASP A 916 -19.28 -13.15 -16.63
C ASP A 916 -20.26 -12.43 -15.68
N MET A 917 -19.84 -11.30 -15.11
CA MET A 917 -20.56 -10.53 -14.08
C MET A 917 -20.66 -9.04 -14.47
N PRO A 918 -21.36 -8.69 -15.55
CA PRO A 918 -21.45 -7.31 -16.03
C PRO A 918 -22.31 -6.41 -15.13
N TYR A 919 -22.06 -5.09 -15.23
CA TYR A 919 -22.97 -4.03 -14.77
C TYR A 919 -23.48 -3.20 -15.95
N GLY A 920 -24.68 -2.65 -15.82
CA GLY A 920 -25.38 -1.90 -16.86
C GLY A 920 -25.95 -2.75 -17.99
N GLU A 921 -26.60 -2.08 -18.95
CA GLU A 921 -27.21 -2.65 -20.15
C GLU A 921 -26.75 -1.84 -21.37
N ASN A 922 -26.70 -2.43 -22.57
CA ASN A 922 -26.41 -1.65 -23.78
C ASN A 922 -27.68 -0.89 -24.22
N ALA A 923 -27.55 0.42 -24.44
CA ALA A 923 -28.62 1.27 -24.94
C ALA A 923 -28.26 1.83 -26.32
N ILE A 924 -29.28 2.06 -27.15
CA ILE A 924 -29.13 2.88 -28.36
C ILE A 924 -29.20 4.34 -27.93
N VAL A 925 -28.09 5.07 -28.11
CA VAL A 925 -27.96 6.48 -27.74
C VAL A 925 -27.91 7.32 -29.02
N ALA A 926 -28.68 8.41 -29.04
CA ALA A 926 -28.64 9.42 -30.10
C ALA A 926 -28.23 10.76 -29.48
N ILE A 927 -27.13 11.34 -29.97
CA ILE A 927 -26.63 12.65 -29.53
C ILE A 927 -27.25 13.71 -30.44
N MET A 928 -28.25 14.43 -29.94
CA MET A 928 -28.93 15.50 -30.67
C MET A 928 -29.63 16.47 -29.69
N CYS A 929 -29.73 17.76 -30.02
CA CYS A 929 -30.58 18.68 -29.27
C CYS A 929 -32.05 18.38 -29.58
N TYR A 930 -32.85 18.01 -28.57
CA TYR A 930 -34.26 17.65 -28.78
C TYR A 930 -35.12 18.10 -27.59
N THR A 931 -36.20 18.81 -27.88
CA THR A 931 -37.21 19.34 -26.93
C THR A 931 -36.72 20.19 -25.74
N GLY A 932 -35.41 20.36 -25.55
CA GLY A 932 -34.80 21.11 -24.44
C GLY A 932 -34.65 20.29 -23.14
N PHE A 933 -35.29 19.13 -23.04
CA PHE A 933 -35.23 18.25 -21.86
C PHE A 933 -33.95 17.39 -21.77
N ASN A 934 -32.96 17.67 -22.62
CA ASN A 934 -31.62 17.06 -22.60
C ASN A 934 -30.48 18.09 -22.58
N GLN A 935 -30.72 19.25 -21.95
CA GLN A 935 -29.70 20.27 -21.67
C GLN A 935 -29.03 20.02 -20.30
N GLU A 936 -27.84 20.57 -20.06
CA GLU A 936 -27.15 20.55 -18.75
C GLU A 936 -27.09 19.14 -18.10
N ASP A 937 -26.40 18.21 -18.76
CA ASP A 937 -26.23 16.79 -18.38
C ASP A 937 -27.54 15.96 -18.19
N SER A 938 -28.70 16.49 -18.58
CA SER A 938 -29.97 15.73 -18.54
C SER A 938 -30.16 14.81 -19.76
N LEU A 939 -30.91 13.72 -19.57
CA LEU A 939 -31.14 12.69 -20.57
C LEU A 939 -32.65 12.49 -20.81
N VAL A 940 -33.05 12.46 -22.09
CA VAL A 940 -34.39 12.01 -22.50
C VAL A 940 -34.35 10.51 -22.80
N VAL A 941 -35.10 9.72 -22.05
CA VAL A 941 -35.17 8.26 -22.20
C VAL A 941 -36.49 7.86 -22.86
N ASN A 942 -36.44 6.85 -23.75
CA ASN A 942 -37.62 6.33 -24.42
C ASN A 942 -38.50 5.53 -23.44
N GLN A 943 -39.68 6.06 -23.09
CA GLN A 943 -40.64 5.40 -22.21
C GLN A 943 -40.97 3.97 -22.63
N SER A 944 -41.16 3.71 -23.93
CA SER A 944 -41.48 2.36 -24.43
C SER A 944 -40.36 1.34 -24.21
N ALA A 945 -39.12 1.78 -23.97
CA ALA A 945 -38.02 0.91 -23.56
C ALA A 945 -38.05 0.60 -22.05
N ILE A 946 -38.43 1.57 -21.22
CA ILE A 946 -38.65 1.41 -19.76
C ILE A 946 -39.84 0.46 -19.51
N ASP A 947 -40.92 0.62 -20.27
CA ASP A 947 -42.09 -0.25 -20.24
C ASP A 947 -41.73 -1.70 -20.59
N ARG A 948 -40.75 -1.90 -21.48
CA ARG A 948 -40.20 -3.22 -21.87
C ARG A 948 -39.13 -3.78 -20.93
N GLY A 949 -38.68 -3.00 -19.94
CA GLY A 949 -37.77 -3.48 -18.89
C GLY A 949 -36.35 -2.92 -18.88
N ILE A 950 -35.99 -1.97 -19.76
CA ILE A 950 -34.62 -1.42 -19.75
C ILE A 950 -34.29 -0.77 -18.40
N PHE A 951 -33.10 -1.06 -17.88
CA PHE A 951 -32.57 -0.57 -16.60
C PHE A 951 -33.43 -0.85 -15.35
N ARG A 952 -34.40 -1.77 -15.39
CA ARG A 952 -35.14 -2.16 -14.19
C ARG A 952 -34.26 -2.91 -13.20
N ALA A 953 -34.44 -2.65 -11.91
CA ALA A 953 -33.66 -3.27 -10.85
C ALA A 953 -34.53 -3.63 -9.63
N ASP A 954 -34.21 -4.76 -8.98
CA ASP A 954 -34.73 -5.07 -7.66
C ASP A 954 -33.87 -4.39 -6.60
N SER A 955 -34.49 -3.58 -5.73
CA SER A 955 -33.86 -3.13 -4.49
C SER A 955 -34.16 -4.13 -3.39
N ILE A 956 -33.11 -4.72 -2.82
CA ILE A 956 -33.19 -5.79 -1.82
C ILE A 956 -32.90 -5.19 -0.44
N LYS A 957 -33.87 -5.23 0.47
CA LYS A 957 -33.74 -4.82 1.88
C LYS A 957 -33.80 -6.04 2.79
N LYS A 958 -32.96 -6.04 3.83
CA LYS A 958 -33.01 -7.01 4.94
C LYS A 958 -33.61 -6.34 6.18
N PHE A 959 -34.56 -7.02 6.79
CA PHE A 959 -35.06 -6.76 8.12
C PHE A 959 -34.64 -7.91 9.04
N HIS A 960 -34.31 -7.56 10.28
CA HIS A 960 -33.76 -8.49 11.25
C HIS A 960 -34.36 -8.17 12.61
N SER A 961 -34.79 -9.20 13.33
CA SER A 961 -35.22 -9.09 14.72
C SER A 961 -34.71 -10.31 15.48
N GLU A 962 -34.32 -10.11 16.74
CA GLU A 962 -33.90 -11.19 17.65
C GLU A 962 -34.74 -11.17 18.93
N ILE A 963 -34.90 -12.32 19.55
CA ILE A 963 -35.43 -12.43 20.91
C ILE A 963 -34.40 -11.84 21.87
N VAL A 964 -34.84 -10.89 22.69
CA VAL A 964 -34.03 -10.29 23.76
C VAL A 964 -34.71 -10.57 25.09
N LYS A 965 -33.90 -10.88 26.11
CA LYS A 965 -34.39 -11.02 27.49
C LYS A 965 -34.71 -9.67 28.10
N ASN A 966 -35.95 -9.46 28.55
CA ASN A 966 -36.35 -8.21 29.17
C ASN A 966 -35.75 -8.10 30.60
N PRO A 967 -34.90 -7.10 30.90
CA PRO A 967 -34.28 -6.95 32.22
C PRO A 967 -35.28 -6.72 33.37
N SER A 968 -36.46 -6.15 33.07
CA SER A 968 -37.46 -5.78 34.09
C SER A 968 -38.40 -6.92 34.50
N THR A 969 -38.59 -7.91 33.64
CA THR A 969 -39.45 -9.09 33.91
C THR A 969 -38.67 -10.39 33.99
N SER A 970 -37.39 -10.40 33.56
CA SER A 970 -36.57 -11.62 33.40
C SER A 970 -37.19 -12.69 32.50
N GLN A 971 -38.17 -12.31 31.67
CA GLN A 971 -38.79 -13.13 30.64
C GLN A 971 -38.30 -12.69 29.26
N ASP A 972 -38.32 -13.61 28.31
CA ASP A 972 -37.79 -13.39 26.97
C ASP A 972 -38.88 -12.84 26.04
N ASP A 973 -38.48 -12.07 25.02
CA ASP A 973 -39.37 -11.67 23.92
C ASP A 973 -39.95 -12.89 23.20
N ILE A 974 -41.14 -12.74 22.61
CA ILE A 974 -41.83 -13.82 21.87
C ILE A 974 -42.12 -13.35 20.45
N PHE A 975 -41.73 -14.14 19.44
CA PHE A 975 -42.23 -14.01 18.07
C PHE A 975 -43.62 -14.63 17.97
N THR A 976 -44.60 -13.81 17.61
CA THR A 976 -46.00 -14.23 17.41
C THR A 976 -46.79 -13.10 16.76
N LYS A 977 -47.97 -13.41 16.24
CA LYS A 977 -48.95 -12.41 15.78
C LYS A 977 -49.50 -11.63 17.00
N PRO A 978 -49.26 -10.30 17.13
CA PRO A 978 -49.69 -9.55 18.31
C PRO A 978 -51.21 -9.49 18.47
N ASP A 979 -51.73 -9.95 19.62
CA ASP A 979 -53.15 -9.91 19.99
C ASP A 979 -53.53 -8.55 20.60
N PRO A 980 -54.41 -7.74 19.97
CA PRO A 980 -54.81 -6.42 20.47
C PRO A 980 -55.38 -6.40 21.90
N ASN A 981 -55.91 -7.53 22.38
CA ASN A 981 -56.45 -7.65 23.74
C ASN A 981 -55.35 -7.75 24.80
N LYS A 982 -54.23 -8.41 24.46
CA LYS A 982 -53.12 -8.71 25.39
C LYS A 982 -51.95 -7.74 25.27
N VAL A 983 -51.81 -7.09 24.12
CA VAL A 983 -50.66 -6.25 23.75
C VAL A 983 -50.97 -4.76 23.91
N THR A 984 -50.08 -4.01 24.56
CA THR A 984 -50.11 -2.55 24.66
C THR A 984 -49.12 -1.89 23.70
N GLY A 985 -49.41 -0.64 23.30
CA GLY A 985 -48.53 0.16 22.45
C GLY A 985 -48.36 -0.35 21.01
N MET A 986 -49.38 -1.04 20.46
CA MET A 986 -49.36 -1.48 19.06
C MET A 986 -49.09 -0.32 18.10
N LYS A 987 -48.19 -0.55 17.14
CA LYS A 987 -47.86 0.40 16.08
C LYS A 987 -49.08 0.61 15.16
N GLN A 988 -49.15 1.80 14.57
CA GLN A 988 -50.12 2.08 13.49
C GLN A 988 -49.63 1.39 12.22
N GLY A 989 -50.09 0.15 12.02
CA GLY A 989 -49.67 -0.71 10.93
C GLY A 989 -50.60 -1.91 10.79
N ASN A 990 -50.45 -2.64 9.68
CA ASN A 990 -51.30 -3.77 9.35
C ASN A 990 -50.62 -5.09 9.75
N TYR A 991 -51.24 -5.79 10.69
CA TYR A 991 -50.77 -7.08 11.23
C TYR A 991 -51.43 -8.29 10.53
N THR A 992 -52.41 -8.08 9.62
CA THR A 992 -53.18 -9.19 9.02
C THR A 992 -52.30 -10.17 8.26
N LYS A 993 -51.26 -9.65 7.58
CA LYS A 993 -50.30 -10.37 6.73
C LYS A 993 -49.32 -11.28 7.48
N LEU A 994 -49.28 -11.22 8.82
CA LEU A 994 -48.47 -12.14 9.63
C LEU A 994 -49.14 -13.51 9.75
N ASN A 995 -48.36 -14.58 9.70
CA ASN A 995 -48.76 -15.90 10.16
C ASN A 995 -48.77 -15.99 11.70
N ASP A 996 -49.18 -17.13 12.25
CA ASP A 996 -49.27 -17.32 13.71
C ASP A 996 -47.89 -17.34 14.41
N GLN A 997 -46.83 -17.71 13.68
CA GLN A 997 -45.43 -17.61 14.11
C GLN A 997 -44.90 -16.17 14.13
N GLY A 998 -45.68 -15.19 13.66
CA GLY A 998 -45.29 -13.78 13.73
C GLY A 998 -44.36 -13.32 12.60
N PHE A 999 -44.46 -13.85 11.39
CA PHE A 999 -43.79 -13.28 10.22
C PHE A 999 -44.69 -13.28 8.97
N ALA A 1000 -44.41 -12.38 8.04
CA ALA A 1000 -45.06 -12.38 6.72
C ALA A 1000 -44.46 -13.49 5.82
N PRO A 1001 -45.26 -14.41 5.25
CA PRO A 1001 -44.75 -15.49 4.39
C PRO A 1001 -44.08 -14.99 3.10
N GLU A 1002 -43.24 -15.84 2.49
CA GLU A 1002 -42.65 -15.57 1.17
C GLU A 1002 -43.73 -15.35 0.09
N GLU A 1003 -43.39 -14.53 -0.91
CA GLU A 1003 -44.28 -14.00 -1.97
C GLU A 1003 -45.50 -13.19 -1.48
N THR A 1004 -45.55 -12.81 -0.19
CA THR A 1004 -46.55 -11.85 0.31
C THR A 1004 -46.19 -10.43 -0.15
N GLU A 1005 -47.10 -9.76 -0.86
CA GLU A 1005 -47.01 -8.33 -1.15
C GLU A 1005 -47.07 -7.50 0.15
N ILE A 1006 -46.25 -6.46 0.27
CA ILE A 1006 -46.22 -5.55 1.41
C ILE A 1006 -46.19 -4.08 0.98
N PHE A 1007 -47.01 -3.29 1.67
CA PHE A 1007 -47.21 -1.86 1.48
C PHE A 1007 -46.64 -1.07 2.65
N ASN A 1008 -46.46 0.24 2.47
CA ASN A 1008 -45.96 1.10 3.53
C ASN A 1008 -46.81 1.00 4.83
N ASN A 1009 -46.14 0.86 5.98
CA ASN A 1009 -46.68 0.59 7.31
C ASN A 1009 -47.20 -0.83 7.59
N ASP A 1010 -47.13 -1.78 6.65
CA ASP A 1010 -47.37 -3.20 6.97
C ASP A 1010 -46.36 -3.74 7.99
N ILE A 1011 -46.78 -4.68 8.84
CA ILE A 1011 -45.92 -5.35 9.82
C ILE A 1011 -45.38 -6.65 9.22
N ILE A 1012 -44.06 -6.82 9.29
CA ILE A 1012 -43.33 -7.91 8.63
C ILE A 1012 -42.79 -8.96 9.61
N ILE A 1013 -42.50 -8.55 10.85
CA ILE A 1013 -42.12 -9.46 11.95
C ILE A 1013 -42.91 -9.01 13.19
N GLY A 1014 -43.82 -9.86 13.67
CA GLY A 1014 -44.53 -9.70 14.93
C GLY A 1014 -43.65 -10.09 16.11
N LYS A 1015 -43.32 -9.15 16.98
CA LYS A 1015 -42.56 -9.39 18.22
C LYS A 1015 -43.22 -8.70 19.40
N VAL A 1016 -43.38 -9.42 20.50
CA VAL A 1016 -43.96 -8.90 21.75
C VAL A 1016 -43.02 -9.12 22.93
N SER A 1017 -42.91 -8.10 23.78
CA SER A 1017 -42.08 -8.13 25.00
C SER A 1017 -42.96 -8.21 26.24
N PRO A 1018 -42.72 -9.16 27.18
CA PRO A 1018 -43.49 -9.24 28.42
C PRO A 1018 -43.30 -8.00 29.31
N ILE A 1019 -44.37 -7.49 29.91
CA ILE A 1019 -44.35 -6.34 30.83
C ILE A 1019 -45.09 -6.65 32.13
N GLN A 1020 -44.73 -5.95 33.22
CA GLN A 1020 -45.51 -6.01 34.45
C GLN A 1020 -46.83 -5.22 34.25
N PRO A 1021 -48.00 -5.81 34.56
CA PRO A 1021 -49.29 -5.12 34.41
C PRO A 1021 -49.37 -3.93 35.35
N THR A 1022 -49.76 -2.77 34.83
CA THR A 1022 -49.86 -1.51 35.56
C THR A 1022 -51.32 -1.06 35.67
N GLY A 1023 -51.88 -1.15 36.88
CA GLY A 1023 -53.28 -0.82 37.17
C GLY A 1023 -54.29 -1.86 36.63
N ASN A 1024 -55.55 -1.43 36.44
CA ASN A 1024 -56.67 -2.28 35.96
C ASN A 1024 -56.56 -2.76 34.50
N ASN A 1025 -55.40 -2.66 33.85
CA ASN A 1025 -55.20 -3.07 32.46
C ASN A 1025 -54.69 -4.52 32.37
N ASN A 1026 -55.50 -5.43 31.82
CA ASN A 1026 -55.14 -6.84 31.58
C ASN A 1026 -54.08 -7.07 30.48
N LYS A 1027 -53.32 -6.04 30.10
CA LYS A 1027 -52.31 -6.10 29.03
C LYS A 1027 -50.95 -6.48 29.62
N VAL A 1028 -50.47 -7.66 29.23
CA VAL A 1028 -49.25 -8.30 29.77
C VAL A 1028 -48.06 -8.27 28.80
N TYR A 1029 -48.27 -7.83 27.57
CA TYR A 1029 -47.24 -7.68 26.55
C TYR A 1029 -47.20 -6.24 26.00
N LYS A 1030 -46.03 -5.82 25.51
CA LYS A 1030 -45.82 -4.60 24.73
C LYS A 1030 -45.40 -4.96 23.31
N ASP A 1031 -45.92 -4.23 22.32
CA ASP A 1031 -45.52 -4.42 20.92
C ASP A 1031 -44.11 -3.87 20.66
N ASN A 1032 -43.25 -4.72 20.06
CA ASN A 1032 -41.92 -4.38 19.57
C ASN A 1032 -41.70 -4.94 18.13
N SER A 1033 -42.78 -5.15 17.37
CA SER A 1033 -42.78 -5.71 16.00
C SER A 1033 -42.05 -4.84 14.97
N GLU A 1034 -41.43 -5.44 13.95
CA GLU A 1034 -40.80 -4.70 12.84
C GLU A 1034 -41.82 -4.29 11.76
N GLN A 1035 -41.72 -3.02 11.35
CA GLN A 1035 -42.64 -2.39 10.41
C GLN A 1035 -41.91 -2.03 9.10
N PHE A 1036 -42.50 -2.38 7.97
CA PHE A 1036 -42.00 -1.98 6.66
C PHE A 1036 -42.29 -0.48 6.43
N LYS A 1037 -41.22 0.28 6.16
CA LYS A 1037 -41.30 1.70 5.79
C LYS A 1037 -40.54 1.94 4.49
N SER A 1038 -41.28 2.34 3.46
CA SER A 1038 -40.77 2.55 2.11
C SER A 1038 -41.76 3.37 1.30
N ASN A 1039 -41.27 4.19 0.36
CA ASN A 1039 -42.11 4.90 -0.62
C ASN A 1039 -42.45 4.03 -1.84
N VAL A 1040 -41.89 2.82 -1.90
CA VAL A 1040 -42.13 1.83 -2.96
C VAL A 1040 -42.45 0.52 -2.28
N ASP A 1041 -43.52 -0.09 -2.75
CA ASP A 1041 -44.04 -1.37 -2.27
C ASP A 1041 -43.06 -2.51 -2.56
N GLY A 1042 -43.24 -3.63 -1.89
CA GLY A 1042 -42.33 -4.76 -2.01
C GLY A 1042 -43.05 -6.09 -1.88
N VAL A 1043 -42.27 -7.16 -2.05
CA VAL A 1043 -42.70 -8.53 -1.85
C VAL A 1043 -41.72 -9.20 -0.89
N ILE A 1044 -42.21 -10.03 0.02
CA ILE A 1044 -41.35 -10.89 0.84
C ILE A 1044 -40.64 -11.88 -0.09
N ASP A 1045 -39.33 -11.72 -0.21
CA ASP A 1045 -38.48 -12.50 -1.11
C ASP A 1045 -37.97 -13.76 -0.40
N ARG A 1046 -37.43 -13.62 0.81
CA ARG A 1046 -36.98 -14.75 1.63
C ARG A 1046 -37.23 -14.56 3.11
N VAL A 1047 -37.54 -15.64 3.82
CA VAL A 1047 -37.62 -15.68 5.28
C VAL A 1047 -36.71 -16.79 5.82
N HIS A 1048 -35.77 -16.42 6.68
CA HIS A 1048 -34.99 -17.38 7.47
C HIS A 1048 -35.44 -17.33 8.93
N THR A 1049 -36.07 -18.41 9.39
CA THR A 1049 -36.43 -18.73 10.78
C THR A 1049 -35.58 -19.89 11.30
N GLY A 1050 -35.71 -20.26 12.59
CA GLY A 1050 -34.92 -21.35 13.17
C GLY A 1050 -33.40 -21.10 13.19
N ILE A 1051 -33.00 -19.84 13.08
CA ILE A 1051 -31.62 -19.38 13.23
C ILE A 1051 -31.44 -18.81 14.64
N TYR A 1052 -30.33 -19.14 15.27
CA TYR A 1052 -30.06 -18.76 16.66
C TYR A 1052 -28.79 -17.94 16.75
N ASN A 1053 -28.78 -16.92 17.61
CA ASN A 1053 -27.57 -16.16 17.90
C ASN A 1053 -26.60 -16.99 18.77
N ALA A 1054 -25.40 -16.47 19.03
CA ALA A 1054 -24.38 -17.17 19.81
C ALA A 1054 -24.78 -17.45 21.28
N GLU A 1055 -25.84 -16.82 21.78
CA GLU A 1055 -26.39 -17.02 23.13
C GLU A 1055 -27.56 -18.02 23.13
N GLY A 1056 -27.99 -18.52 21.96
CA GLY A 1056 -29.09 -19.46 21.80
C GLY A 1056 -30.48 -18.84 21.63
N TYR A 1057 -30.58 -17.51 21.51
CA TYR A 1057 -31.87 -16.85 21.25
C TYR A 1057 -32.23 -16.92 19.76
N GLU A 1058 -33.51 -17.18 19.46
CA GLU A 1058 -34.02 -17.23 18.09
C GLU A 1058 -34.00 -15.83 17.43
N MET A 1059 -33.72 -15.79 16.14
CA MET A 1059 -33.76 -14.60 15.31
C MET A 1059 -34.58 -14.85 14.05
N TYR A 1060 -35.28 -13.84 13.56
CA TYR A 1060 -35.87 -13.85 12.21
C TYR A 1060 -35.11 -12.87 11.31
N ASN A 1061 -34.77 -13.35 10.12
CA ASN A 1061 -34.23 -12.55 9.02
C ASN A 1061 -35.24 -12.58 7.87
N VAL A 1062 -35.80 -11.42 7.51
CA VAL A 1062 -36.77 -11.27 6.41
C VAL A 1062 -36.15 -10.39 5.33
N ARG A 1063 -36.17 -10.86 4.08
CA ARG A 1063 -35.69 -10.13 2.90
C ARG A 1063 -36.88 -9.67 2.07
N VAL A 1064 -36.87 -8.40 1.68
CA VAL A 1064 -37.90 -7.78 0.83
C VAL A 1064 -37.25 -7.35 -0.48
N ARG A 1065 -37.84 -7.75 -1.60
CA ARG A 1065 -37.54 -7.21 -2.93
C ARG A 1065 -38.54 -6.11 -3.28
N MET A 1066 -38.07 -4.98 -3.79
CA MET A 1066 -38.91 -3.88 -4.28
C MET A 1066 -38.46 -3.56 -5.71
N GLU A 1067 -39.35 -3.72 -6.70
CA GLU A 1067 -39.06 -3.35 -8.08
C GLU A 1067 -38.80 -1.84 -8.19
N ARG A 1068 -37.74 -1.48 -8.93
CA ARG A 1068 -37.40 -0.11 -9.30
C ARG A 1068 -37.45 0.01 -10.81
N VAL A 1069 -38.56 0.57 -11.27
CA VAL A 1069 -38.70 1.07 -12.64
C VAL A 1069 -38.04 2.46 -12.68
N PRO A 1070 -37.18 2.75 -13.68
CA PRO A 1070 -36.61 4.09 -13.88
C PRO A 1070 -37.64 5.22 -13.88
N ILE A 1071 -37.37 6.29 -13.13
CA ILE A 1071 -38.18 7.51 -13.06
C ILE A 1071 -37.33 8.77 -13.31
N ILE A 1072 -38.00 9.90 -13.55
CA ILE A 1072 -37.35 11.21 -13.66
C ILE A 1072 -36.61 11.53 -12.36
N GLY A 1073 -35.32 11.83 -12.46
CA GLY A 1073 -34.42 12.08 -11.33
C GLY A 1073 -33.48 10.93 -10.99
N ASP A 1074 -33.70 9.73 -11.54
CA ASP A 1074 -32.71 8.65 -11.49
C ASP A 1074 -31.45 9.01 -12.31
N LYS A 1075 -30.29 8.52 -11.84
CA LYS A 1075 -28.98 8.86 -12.41
C LYS A 1075 -28.42 7.75 -13.28
N PHE A 1076 -28.00 8.11 -14.48
CA PHE A 1076 -27.32 7.23 -15.42
C PHE A 1076 -25.97 7.83 -15.79
N SER A 1077 -24.99 6.99 -16.09
CA SER A 1077 -23.71 7.39 -16.67
C SER A 1077 -23.24 6.31 -17.65
N ASN A 1078 -22.37 6.70 -18.58
CA ASN A 1078 -21.68 5.80 -19.50
C ASN A 1078 -20.44 5.19 -18.80
N ARG A 1079 -19.34 4.96 -19.53
CA ARG A 1079 -18.06 4.50 -18.95
C ARG A 1079 -16.95 5.55 -18.96
N HIS A 1080 -17.32 6.79 -19.23
CA HIS A 1080 -16.48 7.94 -19.52
C HIS A 1080 -16.84 9.17 -18.67
N GLY A 1081 -17.50 8.97 -17.51
CA GLY A 1081 -17.66 9.95 -16.43
C GLY A 1081 -18.82 10.91 -16.57
#